data_AF-A0A965YFP4-F1
#
_entry.id   AF-A0A965YFP4-F1
#
_cell.length_a   1.000
_cell.length_b   1.000
_cell.length_c   1.000
_cell.angle_alpha   90.00
_cell.angle_beta   90.00
_cell.angle_gamma   90.00
#
_symmetry.space_group_name_H-M   'P 1'
#
loop_
_entity.id
_entity.type
_entity.pdbx_description
1 polymer ?
#
loop_
_entity_poly.entity_id
_entity_poly.type
_entity_poly.pdbx_seq_one_letter_code
_entity_poly.pdbx_strand_id
1 'polypeptide(L)'
;MHMIDLTKPVLITQDLWWVGSESTYENLQCNPYLLIKEGKGILFDPGSALDGKEVLAKTLSLISMENLEAIVLSHQDPDLCYAISYFEEAGFQGVLCCHERAALLIKYYGFISPFYLVNHHQYSYTMQNGTSIGFIFTPYLHFPGAIMSYLPEQKALISGDLFGSITADWQLYADDAYIDGMKAFHEVYMPSHEILKVAMESLDSYSITLICPQHGSVIRENIQKYIDTLKEMPCGLFLQPRKQSVPLDGGIRALLDQVVTRLITIHGQKAVRTAFEQSPFTINTKKKVISKTSIGESELWEQFFSYLEQKKGVGWLTSISSFVELLSKQYDLPLPLSFSTLAVKTEQQAMENAQELREAQQRLKELEESLYRDPVTKLYNNEFYLAYLQKALYQLEKQEHGLSILVLGIDNLDRINLDFQSSEGDRTMRILADLLVRNVEDHVQVCRLSGGLFSLLCTSLSKSQAIERANSLRNLIASEERFIVPITVSMGLFHSDEIPLELHHDTEGMISLINQTTLFRLRLARKQGGGVLISSSESKIGSRSAFTIVLVDNPGFDRDLLKQALEKEGYRVQICSNGLEAKRLITESPPDLIVSELLVPKLSGLTLRRDLLTRPSLGRIPFLLMSVNKQERTVGRAYELGIRHFFSRPLPLYELIGLIKLISEKGV
;
A
#
# COMPACT_ATOMS: atom_id res chain seq x y z
N MET A 1 -33.72 19.42 -1.66
CA MET A 1 -32.85 18.65 -2.58
C MET A 1 -32.18 17.58 -1.74
N HIS A 2 -32.50 16.30 -1.94
CA HIS A 2 -31.77 15.22 -1.26
C HIS A 2 -30.33 15.27 -1.77
N MET A 3 -29.34 15.38 -0.86
CA MET A 3 -27.94 15.26 -1.24
C MET A 3 -27.70 13.86 -1.79
N ILE A 4 -27.14 13.78 -2.99
CA ILE A 4 -26.78 12.51 -3.63
C ILE A 4 -25.59 11.94 -2.86
N ASP A 5 -25.71 10.71 -2.39
CA ASP A 5 -24.62 10.00 -1.71
C ASP A 5 -23.64 9.44 -2.75
N LEU A 6 -22.58 10.20 -3.03
CA LEU A 6 -21.56 9.85 -4.02
C LEU A 6 -20.62 8.73 -3.54
N THR A 7 -20.69 8.32 -2.27
CA THR A 7 -19.92 7.17 -1.77
C THR A 7 -20.43 5.83 -2.32
N LYS A 8 -21.62 5.83 -2.95
CA LYS A 8 -22.28 4.67 -3.54
C LYS A 8 -22.46 4.85 -5.05
N PRO A 9 -22.71 3.77 -5.80
CA PRO A 9 -23.12 3.89 -7.19
C PRO A 9 -24.39 4.72 -7.33
N VAL A 10 -24.43 5.60 -8.33
CA VAL A 10 -25.56 6.49 -8.59
C VAL A 10 -26.23 6.09 -9.90
N LEU A 11 -27.51 5.76 -9.86
CA LEU A 11 -28.29 5.49 -11.08
C LEU A 11 -28.49 6.82 -11.84
N ILE A 12 -27.98 6.89 -13.07
CA ILE A 12 -28.09 8.07 -13.91
C ILE A 12 -29.37 8.03 -14.74
N THR A 13 -29.61 6.89 -15.39
CA THR A 13 -30.83 6.58 -16.14
C THR A 13 -31.06 5.06 -16.11
N GLN A 14 -32.12 4.58 -16.75
CA GLN A 14 -32.45 3.15 -16.78
C GLN A 14 -31.21 2.30 -17.15
N ASP A 15 -30.86 1.37 -16.27
CA ASP A 15 -29.76 0.40 -16.43
C ASP A 15 -28.33 1.01 -16.46
N LEU A 16 -28.17 2.35 -16.41
CA LEU A 16 -26.88 3.04 -16.49
C LEU A 16 -26.53 3.72 -15.17
N TRP A 17 -25.37 3.35 -14.62
CA TRP A 17 -24.87 3.81 -13.33
C TRP A 17 -23.58 4.61 -13.48
N TRP A 18 -23.39 5.59 -12.61
CA TRP A 18 -22.08 6.20 -12.36
C TRP A 18 -21.41 5.47 -11.20
N VAL A 19 -20.16 5.06 -11.40
CA VAL A 19 -19.36 4.27 -10.44
C VAL A 19 -17.99 4.91 -10.15
N GLY A 20 -17.85 6.22 -10.42
CA GLY A 20 -16.62 6.99 -10.18
C GLY A 20 -16.37 7.33 -8.70
N SER A 21 -15.24 8.01 -8.44
CA SER A 21 -14.89 8.54 -7.10
C SER A 21 -15.39 9.96 -6.90
N GLU A 22 -15.61 10.39 -5.66
CA GLU A 22 -15.86 11.82 -5.34
C GLU A 22 -14.58 12.66 -5.32
N SER A 23 -13.40 12.02 -5.36
CA SER A 23 -12.11 12.69 -5.25
C SER A 23 -11.71 13.34 -6.56
N THR A 24 -11.91 14.65 -6.67
CA THR A 24 -11.35 15.46 -7.77
C THR A 24 -9.85 15.67 -7.59
N TYR A 25 -9.05 15.34 -8.60
CA TYR A 25 -7.61 15.63 -8.63
C TYR A 25 -7.37 16.87 -9.51
N GLU A 26 -6.76 17.91 -8.95
CA GLU A 26 -6.43 19.15 -9.66
C GLU A 26 -7.61 19.78 -10.44
N ASN A 27 -8.83 19.64 -9.93
CA ASN A 27 -10.08 20.15 -10.53
C ASN A 27 -10.53 19.45 -11.83
N LEU A 28 -9.94 18.29 -12.14
CA LEU A 28 -10.34 17.40 -13.22
C LEU A 28 -10.94 16.12 -12.63
N GLN A 29 -12.24 15.96 -12.79
CA GLN A 29 -12.97 14.78 -12.32
C GLN A 29 -12.92 13.66 -13.37
N CYS A 30 -12.80 12.39 -12.97
CA CYS A 30 -12.99 11.24 -13.85
C CYS A 30 -14.33 10.53 -13.57
N ASN A 31 -15.04 10.12 -14.62
CA ASN A 31 -16.37 9.52 -14.54
C ASN A 31 -16.44 8.17 -15.29
N PRO A 32 -16.19 7.07 -14.57
CA PRO A 32 -16.57 5.74 -15.01
C PRO A 32 -18.09 5.51 -14.98
N TYR A 33 -18.61 4.85 -16.01
CA TYR A 33 -20.03 4.50 -16.13
C TYR A 33 -20.20 2.99 -16.32
N LEU A 34 -21.25 2.41 -15.74
CA LEU A 34 -21.54 0.99 -15.80
C LEU A 34 -22.97 0.76 -16.32
N LEU A 35 -23.08 0.12 -17.48
CA LEU A 35 -24.35 -0.35 -18.03
C LEU A 35 -24.60 -1.78 -17.56
N ILE A 36 -25.74 -2.05 -16.92
CA ILE A 36 -26.14 -3.40 -16.49
C ILE A 36 -27.47 -3.75 -17.13
N LYS A 37 -27.48 -4.71 -18.05
CA LYS A 37 -28.69 -5.18 -18.72
C LYS A 37 -28.86 -6.67 -18.53
N GLU A 38 -30.01 -7.08 -17.99
CA GLU A 38 -30.35 -8.49 -17.75
C GLU A 38 -29.23 -9.28 -17.03
N GLY A 39 -28.56 -8.63 -16.08
CA GLY A 39 -27.49 -9.24 -15.28
C GLY A 39 -26.12 -9.27 -15.94
N LYS A 40 -25.96 -8.70 -17.15
CA LYS A 40 -24.68 -8.54 -17.86
C LYS A 40 -24.22 -7.09 -17.90
N GLY A 41 -22.91 -6.86 -17.83
CA GLY A 41 -22.33 -5.53 -17.64
C GLY A 41 -21.37 -5.08 -18.73
N ILE A 42 -21.38 -3.78 -19.05
CA ILE A 42 -20.31 -3.06 -19.76
C ILE A 42 -19.86 -1.88 -18.92
N LEU A 43 -18.57 -1.81 -18.62
CA LEU A 43 -17.95 -0.70 -17.91
C LEU A 43 -17.26 0.23 -18.93
N PHE A 44 -17.46 1.53 -18.80
CA PHE A 44 -16.86 2.55 -19.65
C PHE A 44 -15.83 3.35 -18.84
N ASP A 45 -14.63 3.49 -19.40
CA ASP A 45 -13.54 4.32 -18.89
C ASP A 45 -13.29 4.11 -17.37
N PRO A 46 -12.75 2.93 -16.97
CA PRO A 46 -12.76 2.43 -15.60
C PRO A 46 -11.92 3.23 -14.59
N GLY A 47 -11.13 4.20 -15.05
CA GLY A 47 -10.42 5.14 -14.20
C GLY A 47 -8.91 4.90 -14.12
N SER A 48 -8.30 5.52 -13.11
CA SER A 48 -6.86 5.67 -12.97
C SER A 48 -6.29 4.80 -11.83
N ALA A 49 -4.98 4.95 -11.57
CA ALA A 49 -4.35 4.40 -10.38
C ALA A 49 -4.88 5.01 -9.06
N LEU A 50 -5.45 6.22 -9.13
CA LEU A 50 -5.84 7.00 -7.96
C LEU A 50 -7.22 6.57 -7.43
N ASP A 51 -8.14 6.25 -8.34
CA ASP A 51 -9.55 5.98 -8.05
C ASP A 51 -10.00 4.56 -8.44
N GLY A 52 -9.21 3.82 -9.22
CA GLY A 52 -9.61 2.51 -9.77
C GLY A 52 -10.06 1.47 -8.74
N LYS A 53 -9.52 1.48 -7.51
CA LYS A 53 -9.97 0.59 -6.43
C LYS A 53 -11.38 0.91 -5.95
N GLU A 54 -11.73 2.20 -5.89
CA GLU A 54 -13.09 2.63 -5.52
C GLU A 54 -14.08 2.26 -6.63
N VAL A 55 -13.69 2.46 -7.89
CA VAL A 55 -14.49 2.10 -9.06
C VAL A 55 -14.76 0.60 -9.10
N LEU A 56 -13.74 -0.23 -8.83
CA LEU A 56 -13.87 -1.67 -8.69
C LEU A 56 -14.86 -2.05 -7.59
N ALA A 57 -14.74 -1.46 -6.40
CA ALA A 57 -15.63 -1.75 -5.28
C ALA A 57 -17.09 -1.37 -5.60
N LYS A 58 -17.32 -0.20 -6.21
CA LYS A 58 -18.65 0.24 -6.65
C LYS A 58 -19.22 -0.68 -7.73
N THR A 59 -18.40 -1.09 -8.70
CA THR A 59 -18.81 -2.04 -9.75
C THR A 59 -19.23 -3.39 -9.16
N LEU A 60 -18.40 -3.96 -8.28
CA LEU A 60 -18.67 -5.25 -7.63
C LEU A 60 -19.89 -5.22 -6.70
N SER A 61 -20.30 -4.04 -6.22
CA SER A 61 -21.54 -3.89 -5.45
C SER A 61 -22.81 -4.01 -6.29
N LEU A 62 -22.71 -3.86 -7.62
CA LEU A 62 -23.83 -3.92 -8.55
C LEU A 62 -23.85 -5.19 -9.41
N ILE A 63 -22.68 -5.73 -9.77
CA ILE A 63 -22.54 -6.89 -10.65
C ILE A 63 -21.35 -7.75 -10.25
N SER A 64 -21.46 -9.07 -10.41
CA SER A 64 -20.34 -10.00 -10.22
C SER A 64 -19.33 -9.90 -11.37
N MET A 65 -18.04 -10.11 -11.08
CA MET A 65 -16.97 -10.01 -12.09
C MET A 65 -17.19 -10.92 -13.30
N GLU A 66 -17.71 -12.13 -13.09
CA GLU A 66 -18.05 -13.11 -14.15
C GLU A 66 -19.10 -12.61 -15.15
N ASN A 67 -19.88 -11.60 -14.77
CA ASN A 67 -20.94 -11.03 -15.58
C ASN A 67 -20.55 -9.69 -16.24
N LEU A 68 -19.34 -9.19 -15.98
CA LEU A 68 -18.79 -8.04 -16.68
C LEU A 68 -18.19 -8.52 -18.02
N GLU A 69 -18.89 -8.26 -19.13
CA GLU A 69 -18.53 -8.82 -20.44
C GLU A 69 -17.46 -8.01 -21.17
N ALA A 70 -17.50 -6.68 -21.00
CA ALA A 70 -16.58 -5.79 -21.69
C ALA A 70 -16.24 -4.57 -20.84
N ILE A 71 -15.03 -4.07 -21.04
CA ILE A 71 -14.58 -2.75 -20.60
C ILE A 71 -14.30 -1.93 -21.85
N VAL A 72 -15.00 -0.82 -22.03
CA VAL A 72 -14.81 0.12 -23.13
C VAL A 72 -13.81 1.18 -22.71
N LEU A 73 -12.85 1.45 -23.59
CA LEU A 73 -11.81 2.46 -23.41
C LEU A 73 -11.92 3.46 -24.55
N SER A 74 -12.34 4.68 -24.21
CA SER A 74 -12.56 5.76 -25.17
C SER A 74 -11.26 6.18 -25.87
N HIS A 75 -10.12 6.08 -25.18
CA HIS A 75 -8.77 6.29 -25.71
C HIS A 75 -7.72 5.63 -24.76
N GLN A 76 -6.43 5.96 -24.88
CA GLN A 76 -5.33 5.25 -24.19
C GLN A 76 -4.86 5.87 -22.87
N ASP A 77 -5.39 7.00 -22.44
CA ASP A 77 -4.75 7.81 -21.40
C ASP A 77 -4.81 7.12 -20.01
N PRO A 78 -3.82 7.39 -19.13
CA PRO A 78 -3.68 6.68 -17.85
C PRO A 78 -4.83 6.93 -16.86
N ASP A 79 -5.55 8.03 -17.03
CA ASP A 79 -6.68 8.44 -16.20
C ASP A 79 -7.93 7.56 -16.40
N LEU A 80 -7.99 6.77 -17.47
CA LEU A 80 -9.04 5.76 -17.70
C LEU A 80 -8.52 4.33 -17.88
N CYS A 81 -7.31 4.13 -18.40
CA CYS A 81 -6.81 2.79 -18.72
C CYS A 81 -6.19 2.07 -17.53
N TYR A 82 -5.57 2.80 -16.58
CA TYR A 82 -4.77 2.16 -15.55
C TYR A 82 -5.59 1.22 -14.65
N ALA A 83 -6.84 1.58 -14.36
CA ALA A 83 -7.69 0.81 -13.45
C ALA A 83 -7.96 -0.63 -13.91
N ILE A 84 -7.78 -0.96 -15.19
CA ILE A 84 -7.95 -2.32 -15.74
C ILE A 84 -7.14 -3.36 -14.96
N SER A 85 -5.93 -3.00 -14.52
CA SER A 85 -5.07 -3.86 -13.68
C SER A 85 -5.82 -4.39 -12.44
N TYR A 86 -6.59 -3.55 -11.76
CA TYR A 86 -7.38 -3.96 -10.59
C TYR A 86 -8.53 -4.89 -10.96
N PHE A 87 -9.13 -4.71 -12.14
CA PHE A 87 -10.19 -5.59 -12.63
C PHE A 87 -9.63 -6.97 -13.02
N GLU A 88 -8.47 -7.04 -13.66
CA GLU A 88 -7.79 -8.30 -13.97
C GLU A 88 -7.37 -9.05 -12.70
N GLU A 89 -6.80 -8.35 -11.71
CA GLU A 89 -6.48 -8.91 -10.38
C GLU A 89 -7.72 -9.46 -9.67
N ALA A 90 -8.88 -8.83 -9.87
CA ALA A 90 -10.17 -9.27 -9.34
C ALA A 90 -10.84 -10.38 -10.17
N GLY A 91 -10.20 -10.86 -11.23
CA GLY A 91 -10.66 -11.99 -12.04
C GLY A 91 -11.52 -11.63 -13.25
N PHE A 92 -11.37 -10.42 -13.82
CA PHE A 92 -12.03 -10.05 -15.07
C PHE A 92 -11.62 -10.97 -16.23
N GLN A 93 -12.60 -11.46 -17.00
CA GLN A 93 -12.39 -12.38 -18.14
C GLN A 93 -13.02 -11.88 -19.45
N GLY A 94 -13.53 -10.63 -19.45
CA GLY A 94 -14.17 -10.03 -20.61
C GLY A 94 -13.18 -9.51 -21.64
N VAL A 95 -13.68 -8.67 -22.55
CA VAL A 95 -12.86 -8.04 -23.61
C VAL A 95 -12.63 -6.56 -23.35
N LEU A 96 -11.50 -6.04 -23.84
CA LEU A 96 -11.21 -4.60 -23.85
C LEU A 96 -11.65 -4.01 -25.21
N CYS A 97 -12.74 -3.26 -25.21
CA CYS A 97 -13.29 -2.62 -26.40
C CYS A 97 -12.64 -1.26 -26.64
N CYS A 98 -11.87 -1.12 -27.72
CA CYS A 98 -11.27 0.16 -28.11
C CYS A 98 -10.95 0.19 -29.61
N HIS A 99 -10.53 1.34 -30.12
CA HIS A 99 -10.02 1.46 -31.49
C HIS A 99 -8.62 0.83 -31.62
N GLU A 100 -8.29 0.26 -32.78
CA GLU A 100 -6.96 -0.36 -33.04
C GLU A 100 -5.77 0.54 -32.68
N ARG A 101 -5.91 1.85 -32.94
CA ARG A 101 -4.89 2.85 -32.62
C ARG A 101 -4.67 3.01 -31.11
N ALA A 102 -5.73 2.91 -30.30
CA ALA A 102 -5.61 2.96 -28.85
C ALA A 102 -5.01 1.65 -28.32
N ALA A 103 -5.46 0.50 -28.85
CA ALA A 103 -4.94 -0.82 -28.47
C ALA A 103 -3.40 -0.93 -28.61
N LEU A 104 -2.83 -0.29 -29.65
CA LEU A 104 -1.37 -0.24 -29.86
C LEU A 104 -0.60 0.36 -28.69
N LEU A 105 -1.19 1.30 -27.96
CA LEU A 105 -0.57 1.95 -26.80
C LEU A 105 -1.00 1.27 -25.50
N ILE A 106 -2.28 0.90 -25.39
CA ILE A 106 -2.86 0.26 -24.20
C ILE A 106 -2.14 -1.07 -23.88
N LYS A 107 -1.67 -1.82 -24.88
CA LYS A 107 -0.90 -3.05 -24.66
C LYS A 107 0.37 -2.86 -23.80
N TYR A 108 0.95 -1.65 -23.75
CA TYR A 108 2.16 -1.39 -22.98
C TYR A 108 1.93 -1.29 -21.47
N TYR A 109 0.66 -1.19 -21.03
CA TYR A 109 0.32 -1.37 -19.62
C TYR A 109 0.48 -2.83 -19.15
N GLY A 110 0.59 -3.79 -20.08
CA GLY A 110 0.82 -5.20 -19.75
C GLY A 110 -0.44 -6.00 -19.42
N PHE A 111 -1.62 -5.50 -19.80
CA PHE A 111 -2.89 -6.21 -19.62
C PHE A 111 -2.92 -7.53 -20.39
N ILE A 112 -3.58 -8.53 -19.82
CA ILE A 112 -3.73 -9.87 -20.39
C ILE A 112 -5.04 -10.06 -21.15
N SER A 113 -6.03 -9.21 -20.87
CA SER A 113 -7.37 -9.26 -21.46
C SER A 113 -7.32 -9.04 -22.99
N PRO A 114 -8.09 -9.81 -23.77
CA PRO A 114 -8.11 -9.68 -25.22
C PRO A 114 -8.75 -8.37 -25.67
N PHE A 115 -8.23 -7.79 -26.75
CA PHE A 115 -8.79 -6.59 -27.36
C PHE A 115 -9.91 -6.92 -28.35
N TYR A 116 -11.01 -6.18 -28.24
CA TYR A 116 -12.08 -6.09 -29.23
C TYR A 116 -11.93 -4.77 -30.00
N LEU A 117 -11.45 -4.86 -31.24
CA LEU A 117 -11.12 -3.68 -32.05
C LEU A 117 -12.37 -3.13 -32.75
N VAL A 118 -12.97 -2.09 -32.20
CA VAL A 118 -14.30 -1.61 -32.63
C VAL A 118 -14.39 -1.25 -34.12
N ASN A 119 -13.30 -0.78 -34.72
CA ASN A 119 -13.20 -0.44 -36.14
C ASN A 119 -13.24 -1.67 -37.07
N HIS A 120 -12.91 -2.87 -36.56
CA HIS A 120 -13.05 -4.13 -37.30
C HIS A 120 -14.44 -4.76 -37.11
N HIS A 121 -15.27 -4.19 -36.23
CA HIS A 121 -16.59 -4.68 -35.85
C HIS A 121 -17.71 -3.66 -36.13
N GLN A 122 -17.55 -2.88 -37.21
CA GLN A 122 -18.53 -1.90 -37.67
C GLN A 122 -18.95 -0.90 -36.58
N TYR A 123 -18.06 -0.60 -35.64
CA TYR A 123 -18.31 0.30 -34.53
C TYR A 123 -19.57 -0.09 -33.73
N SER A 124 -19.72 -1.39 -33.44
CA SER A 124 -20.77 -1.90 -32.57
C SER A 124 -20.25 -2.99 -31.64
N TYR A 125 -20.92 -3.19 -30.51
CA TYR A 125 -20.70 -4.33 -29.63
C TYR A 125 -22.06 -4.88 -29.20
N THR A 126 -22.26 -6.18 -29.36
CA THR A 126 -23.48 -6.90 -28.97
C THR A 126 -23.17 -7.80 -27.79
N MET A 127 -23.84 -7.55 -26.67
CA MET A 127 -23.77 -8.34 -25.45
C MET A 127 -24.40 -9.72 -25.64
N GLN A 128 -24.12 -10.67 -24.73
CA GLN A 128 -24.66 -12.03 -24.82
C GLN A 128 -26.20 -12.08 -24.71
N ASN A 129 -26.81 -11.08 -24.05
CA ASN A 129 -28.27 -10.93 -23.93
C ASN A 129 -28.93 -10.33 -25.20
N GLY A 130 -28.14 -9.97 -26.22
CA GLY A 130 -28.60 -9.37 -27.47
C GLY A 130 -28.67 -7.83 -27.47
N THR A 131 -28.47 -7.17 -26.32
CA THR A 131 -28.36 -5.71 -26.24
C THR A 131 -27.14 -5.25 -27.01
N SER A 132 -27.31 -4.25 -27.88
CA SER A 132 -26.23 -3.71 -28.71
C SER A 132 -25.99 -2.24 -28.41
N ILE A 133 -24.71 -1.88 -28.30
CA ILE A 133 -24.23 -0.51 -28.19
C ILE A 133 -23.50 -0.12 -29.47
N GLY A 134 -23.52 1.17 -29.80
CA GLY A 134 -22.79 1.72 -30.94
C GLY A 134 -21.58 2.54 -30.49
N PHE A 135 -20.56 2.63 -31.34
CA PHE A 135 -19.42 3.51 -31.16
C PHE A 135 -19.41 4.59 -32.24
N ILE A 136 -18.99 5.80 -31.88
CA ILE A 136 -18.85 6.93 -32.79
C ILE A 136 -17.36 7.25 -32.85
N PHE A 137 -16.77 7.17 -34.04
CA PHE A 137 -15.35 7.44 -34.21
C PHE A 137 -15.09 8.95 -34.25
N THR A 138 -14.27 9.45 -33.33
CA THR A 138 -13.92 10.87 -33.18
C THR A 138 -12.41 11.07 -33.28
N PRO A 139 -11.81 10.82 -34.46
CA PRO A 139 -10.37 10.86 -34.61
C PRO A 139 -9.83 12.24 -34.24
N TYR A 140 -8.73 12.24 -33.49
CA TYR A 140 -8.00 13.44 -33.04
C TYR A 140 -8.76 14.28 -31.99
N LEU A 141 -9.77 13.73 -31.31
CA LEU A 141 -10.50 14.44 -30.24
C LEU A 141 -10.35 13.71 -28.89
N HIS A 142 -9.22 13.84 -28.20
CA HIS A 142 -7.95 14.46 -28.65
C HIS A 142 -7.00 13.47 -29.33
N PHE A 143 -7.23 12.17 -29.18
CA PHE A 143 -6.37 11.13 -29.72
C PHE A 143 -6.80 10.63 -31.12
N PRO A 144 -5.87 10.30 -32.05
CA PRO A 144 -6.20 9.78 -33.39
C PRO A 144 -7.07 8.51 -33.45
N GLY A 145 -7.22 7.81 -32.32
CA GLY A 145 -8.06 6.62 -32.15
C GLY A 145 -9.22 6.81 -31.16
N ALA A 146 -9.57 8.04 -30.80
CA ALA A 146 -10.63 8.29 -29.83
C ALA A 146 -12.02 7.88 -30.35
N ILE A 147 -12.86 7.39 -29.44
CA ILE A 147 -14.25 6.98 -29.70
C ILE A 147 -15.19 7.52 -28.62
N MET A 148 -16.45 7.69 -28.98
CA MET A 148 -17.58 7.82 -28.04
C MET A 148 -18.45 6.56 -28.12
N SER A 149 -19.28 6.32 -27.10
CA SER A 149 -20.26 5.22 -27.11
C SER A 149 -21.69 5.77 -27.05
N TYR A 150 -22.55 5.30 -27.95
CA TYR A 150 -23.98 5.61 -27.95
C TYR A 150 -24.79 4.42 -27.48
N LEU A 151 -25.68 4.68 -26.51
CA LEU A 151 -26.59 3.71 -25.91
C LEU A 151 -28.02 3.99 -26.44
N PRO A 152 -28.52 3.24 -27.43
CA PRO A 152 -29.77 3.59 -28.12
C PRO A 152 -31.01 3.53 -27.24
N GLU A 153 -31.10 2.55 -26.31
CA GLU A 153 -32.23 2.41 -25.40
C GLU A 153 -32.30 3.59 -24.41
N GLN A 154 -31.16 3.95 -23.82
CA GLN A 154 -31.05 5.04 -22.86
C GLN A 154 -31.03 6.42 -23.51
N LYS A 155 -30.82 6.49 -24.84
CA LYS A 155 -30.53 7.73 -25.58
C LYS A 155 -29.38 8.52 -24.95
N ALA A 156 -28.38 7.78 -24.47
CA ALA A 156 -27.25 8.31 -23.74
C ALA A 156 -25.97 8.25 -24.58
N LEU A 157 -25.19 9.33 -24.55
CA LEU A 157 -23.87 9.41 -25.16
C LEU A 157 -22.81 9.36 -24.06
N ILE A 158 -22.02 8.29 -24.00
CA ILE A 158 -20.78 8.26 -23.22
C ILE A 158 -19.70 8.89 -24.09
N SER A 159 -19.32 10.13 -23.80
CA SER A 159 -18.61 10.98 -24.76
C SER A 159 -17.09 10.99 -24.63
N GLY A 160 -16.51 10.25 -23.68
CA GLY A 160 -15.09 10.35 -23.36
C GLY A 160 -14.75 11.79 -22.97
N ASP A 161 -13.64 12.33 -23.49
CA ASP A 161 -13.20 13.71 -23.19
C ASP A 161 -14.10 14.79 -23.79
N LEU A 162 -14.86 14.46 -24.83
CA LEU A 162 -15.79 15.41 -25.44
C LEU A 162 -16.90 15.75 -24.43
N PHE A 163 -17.30 17.02 -24.41
CA PHE A 163 -18.14 17.60 -23.37
C PHE A 163 -17.51 17.62 -21.97
N GLY A 164 -16.25 17.21 -21.83
CA GLY A 164 -15.45 17.34 -20.62
C GLY A 164 -15.32 18.79 -20.14
N SER A 165 -15.13 18.95 -18.83
CA SER A 165 -15.05 20.26 -18.18
C SER A 165 -14.09 20.24 -17.01
N ILE A 166 -13.36 21.34 -16.81
CA ILE A 166 -12.49 21.59 -15.66
C ILE A 166 -13.17 22.60 -14.73
N THR A 167 -13.34 22.23 -13.46
CA THR A 167 -14.02 23.08 -12.46
C THR A 167 -13.58 22.77 -11.04
N ALA A 168 -13.36 23.80 -10.23
CA ALA A 168 -13.07 23.64 -8.80
C ALA A 168 -14.30 23.25 -7.97
N ASP A 169 -15.50 23.61 -8.44
CA ASP A 169 -16.76 23.37 -7.74
C ASP A 169 -17.54 22.27 -8.49
N TRP A 170 -17.00 21.05 -8.50
CA TRP A 170 -17.61 19.93 -9.21
C TRP A 170 -18.88 19.41 -8.52
N GLN A 171 -19.84 18.98 -9.34
CA GLN A 171 -21.01 18.22 -8.94
C GLN A 171 -21.38 17.22 -10.06
N LEU A 172 -22.05 16.11 -9.71
CA LEU A 172 -22.33 15.04 -10.67
C LEU A 172 -23.18 15.50 -11.87
N TYR A 173 -24.09 16.44 -11.68
CA TYR A 173 -24.96 16.96 -12.74
C TYR A 173 -24.60 18.39 -13.10
N ALA A 174 -24.49 18.68 -14.40
CA ALA A 174 -24.12 19.99 -14.91
C ALA A 174 -25.13 21.08 -14.50
N ASP A 175 -24.62 22.24 -14.08
CA ASP A 175 -25.41 23.46 -13.86
C ASP A 175 -25.22 24.47 -15.01
N ASP A 176 -25.79 25.66 -14.85
CA ASP A 176 -25.68 26.74 -15.84
C ASP A 176 -24.24 27.23 -16.05
N ALA A 177 -23.34 27.04 -15.08
CA ALA A 177 -21.94 27.48 -15.14
C ALA A 177 -21.02 26.45 -15.82
N TYR A 178 -21.47 25.20 -15.97
CA TYR A 178 -20.70 24.10 -16.55
C TYR A 178 -20.10 24.42 -17.92
N ILE A 179 -20.83 25.17 -18.75
CA ILE A 179 -20.42 25.56 -20.10
C ILE A 179 -19.10 26.34 -20.15
N ASP A 180 -18.80 27.14 -19.12
CA ASP A 180 -17.56 27.92 -19.04
C ASP A 180 -16.34 26.99 -18.83
N GLY A 181 -16.49 25.98 -17.97
CA GLY A 181 -15.47 24.96 -17.73
C GLY A 181 -15.29 24.03 -18.92
N MET A 182 -16.40 23.71 -19.61
CA MET A 182 -16.38 22.90 -20.83
C MET A 182 -15.58 23.60 -21.93
N LYS A 183 -15.83 24.90 -22.16
CA LYS A 183 -15.02 25.69 -23.11
C LYS A 183 -13.54 25.71 -22.73
N ALA A 184 -13.24 25.85 -21.43
CA ALA A 184 -11.85 25.91 -20.95
C ALA A 184 -11.09 24.64 -21.30
N PHE A 185 -11.72 23.49 -21.05
CA PHE A 185 -11.17 22.18 -21.33
C PHE A 185 -10.92 22.00 -22.84
N HIS A 186 -11.92 22.29 -23.67
CA HIS A 186 -11.82 22.03 -25.12
C HIS A 186 -10.89 23.00 -25.85
N GLU A 187 -10.72 24.24 -25.36
CA GLU A 187 -9.76 25.20 -25.92
C GLU A 187 -8.31 24.68 -25.84
N VAL A 188 -7.99 23.93 -24.79
CA VAL A 188 -6.65 23.40 -24.52
C VAL A 188 -6.46 22.03 -25.17
N TYR A 189 -7.44 21.13 -25.04
CA TYR A 189 -7.29 19.73 -25.44
C TYR A 189 -7.61 19.47 -26.92
N MET A 190 -8.52 20.23 -27.53
CA MET A 190 -8.96 19.93 -28.90
C MET A 190 -8.02 20.57 -29.93
N PRO A 191 -7.50 19.79 -30.91
CA PRO A 191 -6.45 20.27 -31.79
C PRO A 191 -6.92 21.26 -32.86
N SER A 192 -8.21 21.27 -33.21
CA SER A 192 -8.76 22.14 -34.24
C SER A 192 -10.29 22.22 -34.18
N HIS A 193 -10.82 23.43 -34.37
CA HIS A 193 -12.23 23.68 -34.61
C HIS A 193 -12.79 22.86 -35.77
N GLU A 194 -12.08 22.76 -36.90
CA GLU A 194 -12.57 22.07 -38.10
C GLU A 194 -12.79 20.57 -37.84
N ILE A 195 -11.97 19.96 -36.98
CA ILE A 195 -12.12 18.55 -36.58
C ILE A 195 -13.26 18.41 -35.57
N LEU A 196 -13.28 19.27 -34.54
CA LEU A 196 -14.30 19.25 -33.49
C LEU A 196 -15.70 19.42 -34.09
N LYS A 197 -15.87 20.39 -34.99
CA LYS A 197 -17.14 20.70 -35.64
C LYS A 197 -17.71 19.49 -36.38
N VAL A 198 -16.91 18.78 -37.18
CA VAL A 198 -17.35 17.59 -37.92
C VAL A 198 -17.82 16.49 -36.98
N ALA A 199 -17.12 16.26 -35.87
CA ALA A 199 -17.55 15.29 -34.86
C ALA A 199 -18.88 15.69 -34.22
N MET A 200 -19.07 16.98 -33.91
CA MET A 200 -20.32 17.47 -33.33
C MET A 200 -21.49 17.46 -34.32
N GLU A 201 -21.26 17.72 -35.62
CA GLU A 201 -22.27 17.57 -36.68
C GLU A 201 -22.73 16.12 -36.83
N SER A 202 -21.83 15.15 -36.62
CA SER A 202 -22.21 13.73 -36.65
C SER A 202 -23.24 13.35 -35.57
N LEU A 203 -23.32 14.12 -34.48
CA LEU A 203 -24.28 13.88 -33.40
C LEU A 203 -25.71 14.24 -33.77
N ASP A 204 -25.93 15.04 -34.83
CA ASP A 204 -27.27 15.49 -35.25
C ASP A 204 -28.15 14.33 -35.74
N SER A 205 -27.55 13.21 -36.17
CA SER A 205 -28.29 12.00 -36.55
C SER A 205 -28.72 11.14 -35.35
N TYR A 206 -28.33 11.47 -34.13
CA TYR A 206 -28.59 10.68 -32.93
C TYR A 206 -29.67 11.32 -32.04
N SER A 207 -30.57 10.50 -31.49
CA SER A 207 -31.50 10.96 -30.46
C SER A 207 -30.78 10.91 -29.11
N ILE A 208 -30.25 12.06 -28.67
CA ILE A 208 -29.48 12.18 -27.42
C ILE A 208 -30.28 12.99 -26.41
N THR A 209 -30.56 12.40 -25.26
CA THR A 209 -31.21 13.07 -24.13
C THR A 209 -30.29 13.19 -22.91
N LEU A 210 -29.13 12.52 -22.95
CA LEU A 210 -28.17 12.46 -21.86
C LEU A 210 -26.75 12.40 -22.44
N ILE A 211 -25.86 13.25 -21.93
CA ILE A 211 -24.41 13.18 -22.22
C ILE A 211 -23.67 12.89 -20.92
N CYS A 212 -22.81 11.87 -20.98
CA CYS A 212 -22.01 11.34 -19.89
C CYS A 212 -20.53 11.49 -20.25
N PRO A 213 -19.91 12.64 -19.95
CA PRO A 213 -18.50 12.87 -20.25
C PRO A 213 -17.61 12.16 -19.24
N GLN A 214 -16.45 11.69 -19.70
CA GLN A 214 -15.44 11.08 -18.85
C GLN A 214 -14.85 12.13 -17.89
N HIS A 215 -14.86 13.42 -18.26
CA HIS A 215 -14.53 14.52 -17.34
C HIS A 215 -15.70 15.46 -17.01
N GLY A 216 -15.74 15.96 -15.78
CA GLY A 216 -16.75 16.95 -15.39
C GLY A 216 -18.10 16.31 -15.04
N SER A 217 -19.22 16.81 -15.57
CA SER A 217 -20.57 16.53 -15.03
C SER A 217 -21.51 15.99 -16.10
N VAL A 218 -22.43 15.12 -15.69
CA VAL A 218 -23.49 14.57 -16.54
C VAL A 218 -24.44 15.68 -16.98
N ILE A 219 -24.67 15.78 -18.29
CA ILE A 219 -25.54 16.79 -18.91
C ILE A 219 -26.87 16.12 -19.26
N ARG A 220 -27.96 16.62 -18.68
CA ARG A 220 -29.32 16.08 -18.86
C ARG A 220 -30.36 17.11 -19.33
N GLU A 221 -29.97 18.38 -19.40
CA GLU A 221 -30.81 19.51 -19.78
C GLU A 221 -30.13 20.29 -20.90
N ASN A 222 -30.93 20.86 -21.82
CA ASN A 222 -30.43 21.71 -22.90
C ASN A 222 -29.30 21.09 -23.75
N ILE A 223 -29.35 19.78 -24.02
CA ILE A 223 -28.31 19.02 -24.75
C ILE A 223 -27.84 19.74 -26.02
N GLN A 224 -28.78 20.23 -26.83
CA GLN A 224 -28.47 20.91 -28.08
C GLN A 224 -27.59 22.15 -27.88
N LYS A 225 -27.80 22.91 -26.80
CA LYS A 225 -26.99 24.09 -26.46
C LYS A 225 -25.52 23.73 -26.31
N TYR A 226 -25.22 22.58 -25.68
CA TYR A 226 -23.84 22.13 -25.48
C TYR A 226 -23.20 21.66 -26.78
N ILE A 227 -23.95 20.91 -27.60
CA ILE A 227 -23.51 20.48 -28.93
C ILE A 227 -23.20 21.69 -29.81
N ASP A 228 -24.14 22.64 -29.92
CA ASP A 228 -23.98 23.86 -30.72
C ASP A 228 -22.82 24.72 -30.23
N THR A 229 -22.61 24.78 -28.91
CA THR A 229 -21.46 25.48 -28.33
C THR A 229 -20.15 24.88 -28.83
N LEU A 230 -19.98 23.55 -28.81
CA LEU A 230 -18.76 22.90 -29.30
C LEU A 230 -18.64 22.96 -30.84
N LYS A 231 -19.76 22.98 -31.58
CA LYS A 231 -19.76 23.19 -33.04
C LYS A 231 -19.21 24.54 -33.45
N GLU A 232 -19.48 25.59 -32.66
CA GLU A 232 -19.13 26.97 -32.99
C GLU A 232 -17.84 27.45 -32.31
N MET A 233 -17.40 26.77 -31.25
CA MET A 233 -16.27 27.23 -30.43
C MET A 233 -14.95 27.20 -31.21
N PRO A 234 -14.19 28.31 -31.24
CA PRO A 234 -12.83 28.30 -31.78
C PRO A 234 -11.89 27.53 -30.83
N CYS A 235 -11.19 26.52 -31.34
CA CYS A 235 -10.13 25.81 -30.62
C CYS A 235 -9.01 25.37 -31.57
N GLY A 236 -7.86 25.01 -30.99
CA GLY A 236 -6.72 24.44 -31.69
C GLY A 236 -5.48 25.35 -31.77
N LEU A 237 -4.32 24.69 -31.82
CA LEU A 237 -3.00 25.33 -31.80
C LEU A 237 -2.75 26.29 -32.98
N PHE A 238 -3.34 25.98 -34.14
CA PHE A 238 -3.18 26.75 -35.38
C PHE A 238 -4.30 27.75 -35.64
N LEU A 239 -5.18 27.98 -34.66
CA LEU A 239 -6.27 28.94 -34.82
C LEU A 239 -5.70 30.34 -35.07
N GLN A 240 -6.05 30.93 -36.22
CA GLN A 240 -5.86 32.35 -36.49
C GLN A 240 -7.20 33.05 -36.28
N PRO A 241 -7.47 33.59 -35.08
CA PRO A 241 -8.73 34.29 -34.84
C PRO A 241 -8.85 35.47 -35.80
N ARG A 242 -10.05 35.74 -36.32
CA ARG A 242 -10.29 36.96 -37.09
C ARG A 242 -9.92 38.16 -36.20
N LYS A 243 -8.96 38.97 -36.64
CA LYS A 243 -8.56 40.19 -35.92
C LYS A 243 -9.80 41.08 -35.72
N GLN A 244 -10.11 41.34 -34.46
CA GLN A 244 -11.18 42.26 -34.08
C GLN A 244 -10.53 43.57 -33.62
N SER A 245 -10.87 44.68 -34.26
CA SER A 245 -10.42 46.01 -33.84
C SER A 245 -11.11 46.38 -32.53
N VAL A 246 -10.48 46.16 -31.36
CA VAL A 246 -11.02 46.39 -30.00
C VAL A 246 -12.29 47.25 -29.97
N PRO A 247 -13.52 46.66 -30.04
CA PRO A 247 -14.73 47.45 -29.97
C PRO A 247 -15.63 46.84 -28.89
N LEU A 248 -15.32 47.09 -27.62
CA LEU A 248 -16.17 46.74 -26.49
C LEU A 248 -16.19 47.95 -25.55
N ASP A 249 -17.39 48.42 -25.20
CA ASP A 249 -17.58 49.30 -24.05
C ASP A 249 -16.89 48.65 -22.83
N GLY A 250 -15.72 49.14 -22.42
CA GLY A 250 -14.93 48.59 -21.31
C GLY A 250 -13.47 48.21 -21.59
N GLY A 251 -12.98 48.24 -22.84
CA GLY A 251 -11.54 48.11 -23.17
C GLY A 251 -10.85 46.84 -22.63
N ILE A 252 -9.56 46.96 -22.24
CA ILE A 252 -8.74 45.84 -21.70
C ILE A 252 -9.38 45.21 -20.45
N ARG A 253 -10.13 45.98 -19.67
CA ARG A 253 -10.81 45.50 -18.47
C ARG A 253 -11.85 44.43 -18.77
N ALA A 254 -12.61 44.57 -19.86
CA ALA A 254 -13.58 43.56 -20.28
C ALA A 254 -12.91 42.23 -20.69
N LEU A 255 -11.69 42.27 -21.21
CA LEU A 255 -10.89 41.08 -21.51
C LEU A 255 -10.41 40.42 -20.22
N LEU A 256 -9.94 41.21 -19.26
CA LEU A 256 -9.54 40.70 -17.95
C LEU A 256 -10.73 40.14 -17.14
N ASP A 257 -11.94 40.66 -17.32
CA ASP A 257 -13.16 40.09 -16.71
C ASP A 257 -13.43 38.65 -17.23
N GLN A 258 -13.12 38.37 -18.50
CA GLN A 258 -13.18 37.02 -19.05
C GLN A 258 -12.08 36.12 -18.45
N VAL A 259 -10.87 36.65 -18.27
CA VAL A 259 -9.77 35.93 -17.59
C VAL A 259 -10.13 35.63 -16.13
N VAL A 260 -10.71 36.58 -15.42
CA VAL A 260 -11.18 36.39 -14.04
C VAL A 260 -12.29 35.35 -13.99
N THR A 261 -13.22 35.37 -14.94
CA THR A 261 -14.24 34.31 -15.07
C THR A 261 -13.60 32.94 -15.21
N ARG A 262 -12.59 32.81 -16.09
CA ARG A 262 -11.85 31.56 -16.28
C ARG A 262 -11.12 31.10 -15.01
N LEU A 263 -10.42 32.02 -14.34
CA LEU A 263 -9.72 31.73 -13.09
C LEU A 263 -10.67 31.27 -11.99
N ILE A 264 -11.86 31.88 -11.88
CA ILE A 264 -12.88 31.48 -10.91
C ILE A 264 -13.41 30.08 -11.24
N THR A 265 -13.62 29.77 -12.52
CA THR A 265 -14.08 28.44 -12.93
C THR A 265 -13.03 27.36 -12.60
N ILE A 266 -11.77 27.59 -12.95
CA ILE A 266 -10.71 26.58 -12.76
C ILE A 266 -10.31 26.43 -11.29
N HIS A 267 -10.15 27.53 -10.54
CA HIS A 267 -9.55 27.53 -9.20
C HIS A 267 -10.55 27.80 -8.06
N GLY A 268 -11.78 28.17 -8.38
CA GLY A 268 -12.84 28.45 -7.42
C GLY A 268 -12.82 29.89 -6.89
N GLN A 269 -14.00 30.37 -6.48
CA GLN A 269 -14.18 31.77 -6.03
C GLN A 269 -13.33 32.13 -4.81
N LYS A 270 -13.19 31.21 -3.85
CA LYS A 270 -12.46 31.44 -2.61
C LYS A 270 -10.97 31.64 -2.88
N ALA A 271 -10.38 30.78 -3.71
CA ALA A 271 -8.97 30.85 -4.05
C ALA A 271 -8.63 32.15 -4.80
N VAL A 272 -9.47 32.54 -5.76
CA VAL A 272 -9.31 33.80 -6.51
C VAL A 272 -9.46 35.00 -5.58
N ARG A 273 -10.46 35.00 -4.69
CA ARG A 273 -10.62 36.09 -3.72
C ARG A 273 -9.37 36.28 -2.87
N THR A 274 -8.84 35.20 -2.30
CA THR A 274 -7.61 35.24 -1.49
C THR A 274 -6.39 35.63 -2.32
N ALA A 275 -6.31 35.21 -3.59
CA ALA A 275 -5.19 35.57 -4.47
C ALA A 275 -5.08 37.09 -4.70
N PHE A 276 -6.22 37.78 -4.76
CA PHE A 276 -6.30 39.21 -5.06
C PHE A 276 -6.60 40.08 -3.82
N GLU A 277 -6.54 39.51 -2.62
CA GLU A 277 -6.62 40.28 -1.38
C GLU A 277 -5.46 41.27 -1.27
N GLN A 278 -5.77 42.53 -0.96
CA GLN A 278 -4.80 43.64 -0.89
C GLN A 278 -4.02 43.86 -2.21
N SER A 279 -4.59 43.42 -3.34
CA SER A 279 -4.03 43.67 -4.66
C SER A 279 -4.47 45.03 -5.21
N PRO A 280 -3.78 45.56 -6.24
CA PRO A 280 -4.26 46.71 -7.00
C PRO A 280 -5.52 46.40 -7.84
N PHE A 281 -6.07 45.17 -7.79
CA PHE A 281 -7.26 44.71 -8.49
C PHE A 281 -8.35 44.28 -7.51
N THR A 282 -9.41 45.07 -7.36
CA THR A 282 -10.56 44.68 -6.54
C THR A 282 -11.50 43.80 -7.36
N ILE A 283 -11.41 42.47 -7.19
CA ILE A 283 -12.27 41.51 -7.91
C ILE A 283 -13.59 41.29 -7.18
N ASN A 284 -14.71 41.46 -7.91
CA ASN A 284 -16.03 41.01 -7.46
C ASN A 284 -16.26 39.59 -7.97
N THR A 285 -15.98 38.59 -7.13
CA THR A 285 -16.08 37.17 -7.51
C THR A 285 -17.50 36.72 -7.84
N LYS A 286 -18.54 37.40 -7.31
CA LYS A 286 -19.94 37.08 -7.63
C LYS A 286 -20.36 37.56 -9.02
N LYS A 287 -19.90 38.76 -9.39
CA LYS A 287 -20.16 39.34 -10.72
C LYS A 287 -19.12 38.92 -11.75
N LYS A 288 -18.07 38.19 -11.33
CA LYS A 288 -16.92 37.77 -12.15
C LYS A 288 -16.23 38.92 -12.89
N VAL A 289 -16.18 40.11 -12.28
CA VAL A 289 -15.58 41.32 -12.87
C VAL A 289 -14.58 41.99 -11.93
N ILE A 290 -13.59 42.67 -12.50
CA ILE A 290 -12.74 43.62 -11.80
C ILE A 290 -13.59 44.86 -11.52
N SER A 291 -13.85 45.15 -10.24
CA SER A 291 -14.73 46.24 -9.82
C SER A 291 -14.01 47.58 -9.66
N LYS A 292 -12.74 47.57 -9.23
CA LYS A 292 -11.87 48.75 -9.13
C LYS A 292 -10.42 48.33 -9.39
N THR A 293 -9.63 49.23 -9.97
CA THR A 293 -8.18 49.06 -10.07
C THR A 293 -7.49 50.42 -9.92
N SER A 294 -6.27 50.43 -9.37
CA SER A 294 -5.41 51.60 -9.28
C SER A 294 -4.40 51.70 -10.43
N ILE A 295 -4.44 50.76 -11.39
CA ILE A 295 -3.51 50.66 -12.52
C ILE A 295 -4.15 51.35 -13.75
N GLY A 296 -3.34 52.09 -14.52
CA GLY A 296 -3.79 52.74 -15.76
C GLY A 296 -4.05 51.75 -16.89
N GLU A 297 -4.93 52.08 -17.83
CA GLU A 297 -5.37 51.16 -18.89
C GLU A 297 -4.23 50.60 -19.75
N SER A 298 -3.18 51.38 -20.01
CA SER A 298 -2.04 50.96 -20.85
C SER A 298 -1.17 49.87 -20.23
N GLU A 299 -1.12 49.77 -18.90
CA GLU A 299 -0.30 48.80 -18.17
C GLU A 299 -1.14 47.67 -17.56
N LEU A 300 -2.47 47.78 -17.65
CA LEU A 300 -3.41 46.91 -16.96
C LEU A 300 -3.24 45.43 -17.35
N TRP A 301 -2.96 45.17 -18.63
CA TRP A 301 -2.76 43.82 -19.17
C TRP A 301 -1.51 43.16 -18.56
N GLU A 302 -0.34 43.78 -18.68
CA GLU A 302 0.93 43.25 -18.17
C GLU A 302 0.92 43.09 -16.65
N GLN A 303 0.49 44.13 -15.93
CA GLN A 303 0.51 44.16 -14.47
C GLN A 303 -0.41 43.11 -13.84
N PHE A 304 -1.51 42.76 -14.51
CA PHE A 304 -2.42 41.72 -14.02
C PHE A 304 -1.74 40.36 -13.95
N PHE A 305 -1.07 39.96 -15.04
CA PHE A 305 -0.40 38.66 -15.11
C PHE A 305 0.89 38.63 -14.30
N SER A 306 1.66 39.72 -14.28
CA SER A 306 2.82 39.85 -13.41
C SER A 306 2.44 39.70 -11.93
N TYR A 307 1.32 40.30 -11.50
CA TYR A 307 0.82 40.14 -10.13
C TYR A 307 0.39 38.70 -9.85
N LEU A 308 -0.35 38.10 -10.78
CA LEU A 308 -0.84 36.73 -10.63
C LEU A 308 0.31 35.73 -10.50
N GLU A 309 1.36 35.90 -11.31
CA GLU A 309 2.60 35.14 -11.22
C GLU A 309 3.24 35.27 -9.84
N GLN A 310 3.42 36.50 -9.35
CA GLN A 310 4.09 36.75 -8.07
C GLN A 310 3.34 36.12 -6.89
N LYS A 311 1.99 36.08 -6.95
CA LYS A 311 1.17 35.58 -5.84
C LYS A 311 0.89 34.10 -5.86
N LYS A 312 0.70 33.50 -7.04
CA LYS A 312 0.28 32.10 -7.19
C LYS A 312 1.27 31.23 -7.96
N GLY A 313 2.28 31.83 -8.56
CA GLY A 313 3.30 31.14 -9.32
C GLY A 313 2.83 30.74 -10.72
N VAL A 314 3.68 29.95 -11.36
CA VAL A 314 3.57 29.51 -12.75
C VAL A 314 2.33 28.63 -12.99
N GLY A 315 1.90 27.84 -12.00
CA GLY A 315 0.79 26.90 -12.15
C GLY A 315 -0.58 27.54 -12.46
N TRP A 316 -0.83 28.76 -11.99
CA TRP A 316 -2.06 29.47 -12.36
C TRP A 316 -1.99 30.02 -13.78
N LEU A 317 -0.80 30.47 -14.22
CA LEU A 317 -0.61 30.96 -15.58
C LEU A 317 -0.73 29.84 -16.60
N THR A 318 -0.13 28.67 -16.35
CA THR A 318 -0.25 27.51 -17.26
C THR A 318 -1.71 27.16 -17.52
N SER A 319 -2.56 27.18 -16.49
CA SER A 319 -3.99 26.86 -16.60
C SER A 319 -4.81 27.80 -17.51
N ILE A 320 -4.33 29.01 -17.77
CA ILE A 320 -5.01 30.01 -18.62
C ILE A 320 -4.19 30.42 -19.85
N SER A 321 -3.02 29.81 -20.06
CA SER A 321 -2.04 30.21 -21.08
C SER A 321 -2.63 30.26 -22.49
N SER A 322 -3.27 29.17 -22.94
CA SER A 322 -3.92 29.10 -24.25
C SER A 322 -5.01 30.16 -24.43
N PHE A 323 -5.77 30.45 -23.38
CA PHE A 323 -6.81 31.48 -23.41
C PHE A 323 -6.23 32.89 -23.53
N VAL A 324 -5.17 33.19 -22.79
CA VAL A 324 -4.49 34.49 -22.86
C VAL A 324 -3.80 34.68 -24.22
N GLU A 325 -3.20 33.64 -24.78
CA GLU A 325 -2.65 33.66 -26.13
C GLU A 325 -3.72 33.92 -27.19
N LEU A 326 -4.90 33.28 -27.05
CA LEU A 326 -6.04 33.49 -27.94
C LEU A 326 -6.50 34.95 -27.90
N LEU A 327 -6.71 35.50 -26.71
CA LEU A 327 -7.10 36.90 -26.54
C LEU A 327 -6.04 37.86 -27.11
N SER A 328 -4.76 37.55 -26.88
CA SER A 328 -3.64 38.35 -27.40
C SER A 328 -3.63 38.38 -28.93
N LYS A 329 -3.85 37.22 -29.58
CA LYS A 329 -3.96 37.12 -31.05
C LYS A 329 -5.22 37.78 -31.61
N GLN A 330 -6.37 37.62 -30.94
CA GLN A 330 -7.66 38.14 -31.40
C GLN A 330 -7.73 39.67 -31.39
N TYR A 331 -7.13 40.29 -30.36
CA TYR A 331 -7.18 41.75 -30.14
C TYR A 331 -5.84 42.46 -30.39
N ASP A 332 -4.85 41.77 -30.96
CA ASP A 332 -3.52 42.32 -31.29
C ASP A 332 -2.77 42.90 -30.08
N LEU A 333 -2.89 42.24 -28.92
CA LEU A 333 -2.21 42.62 -27.67
C LEU A 333 -0.85 41.90 -27.55
N PRO A 334 0.17 42.53 -26.93
CA PRO A 334 1.42 41.84 -26.63
C PRO A 334 1.17 40.71 -25.62
N LEU A 335 1.81 39.56 -25.85
CA LEU A 335 1.79 38.46 -24.89
C LEU A 335 2.59 38.88 -23.65
N PRO A 336 2.03 38.77 -22.43
CA PRO A 336 2.70 39.23 -21.23
C PRO A 336 4.02 38.51 -20.96
N LEU A 337 4.98 39.18 -20.33
CA LEU A 337 6.32 38.62 -20.10
C LEU A 337 6.28 37.32 -19.28
N SER A 338 5.35 37.26 -18.32
CA SER A 338 5.05 36.07 -17.50
C SER A 338 4.76 34.81 -18.33
N PHE A 339 4.15 34.94 -19.52
CA PHE A 339 3.90 33.81 -20.42
C PHE A 339 5.09 33.51 -21.34
N SER A 340 5.82 34.54 -21.78
CA SER A 340 7.00 34.35 -22.63
C SER A 340 8.13 33.57 -21.94
N THR A 341 8.22 33.65 -20.61
CA THR A 341 9.24 32.96 -19.78
C THR A 341 8.74 31.66 -19.14
N LEU A 342 7.49 31.28 -19.41
CA LEU A 342 6.80 30.17 -18.74
C LEU A 342 7.52 28.84 -18.96
N ALA A 343 7.90 28.52 -20.20
CA ALA A 343 8.55 27.27 -20.57
C ALA A 343 9.88 27.05 -19.84
N VAL A 344 10.73 28.09 -19.77
CA VAL A 344 12.03 28.03 -19.08
C VAL A 344 11.84 27.80 -17.58
N LYS A 345 10.85 28.48 -16.97
CA LYS A 345 10.55 28.34 -15.54
C LYS A 345 9.95 26.98 -15.20
N THR A 346 9.06 26.44 -16.05
CA THR A 346 8.50 25.09 -15.86
C THR A 346 9.58 24.02 -15.93
N GLU A 347 10.55 24.16 -16.84
CA GLU A 347 11.67 23.23 -16.97
C GLU A 347 12.57 23.27 -15.72
N GLN A 348 12.90 24.47 -15.23
CA GLN A 348 13.69 24.64 -14.02
C GLN A 348 13.00 24.00 -12.80
N GLN A 349 11.70 24.25 -12.61
CA GLN A 349 10.94 23.65 -11.51
C GLN A 349 10.88 22.12 -11.60
N ALA A 350 10.70 21.58 -12.82
CA ALA A 350 10.69 20.13 -13.02
C ALA A 350 12.04 19.49 -12.69
N MET A 351 13.15 20.16 -13.01
CA MET A 351 14.50 19.71 -12.64
C MET A 351 14.71 19.68 -11.13
N GLU A 352 14.28 20.72 -10.43
CA GLU A 352 14.36 20.81 -8.96
C GLU A 352 13.54 19.67 -8.30
N ASN A 353 12.29 19.50 -8.70
CA ASN A 353 11.43 18.42 -8.19
C ASN A 353 12.04 17.02 -8.47
N ALA A 354 12.62 16.82 -9.65
CA ALA A 354 13.28 15.56 -10.00
C ALA A 354 14.56 15.30 -9.20
N GLN A 355 15.23 16.35 -8.72
CA GLN A 355 16.37 16.20 -7.81
C GLN A 355 15.90 15.82 -6.41
N GLU A 356 14.92 16.53 -5.85
CA GLU A 356 14.36 16.23 -4.53
C GLU A 356 13.83 14.79 -4.44
N LEU A 357 13.15 14.32 -5.49
CA LEU A 357 12.65 12.95 -5.56
C LEU A 357 13.78 11.93 -5.51
N ARG A 358 14.88 12.17 -6.24
CA ARG A 358 16.05 11.28 -6.22
C ARG A 358 16.70 11.23 -4.84
N GLU A 359 16.84 12.36 -4.17
CA GLU A 359 17.39 12.43 -2.81
C GLU A 359 16.49 11.74 -1.78
N ALA A 360 15.16 11.83 -1.95
CA ALA A 360 14.20 11.15 -1.10
C ALA A 360 14.27 9.62 -1.29
N GLN A 361 14.33 9.15 -2.54
CA GLN A 361 14.48 7.72 -2.86
C GLN A 361 15.78 7.14 -2.30
N GLN A 362 16.89 7.89 -2.41
CA GLN A 362 18.16 7.45 -1.86
C GLN A 362 18.11 7.33 -0.33
N ARG A 363 17.53 8.33 0.37
CA ARG A 363 17.32 8.27 1.82
C ARG A 363 16.44 7.09 2.24
N LEU A 364 15.39 6.81 1.49
CA LEU A 364 14.52 5.66 1.75
C LEU A 364 15.31 4.35 1.66
N LYS A 365 16.11 4.18 0.60
CA LYS A 365 16.95 3.00 0.42
C LYS A 365 17.97 2.83 1.56
N GLU A 366 18.62 3.92 1.96
CA GLU A 366 19.57 3.90 3.09
C GLU A 366 18.88 3.52 4.41
N LEU A 367 17.65 3.99 4.64
CA LEU A 367 16.84 3.60 5.80
C LEU A 367 16.46 2.12 5.74
N GLU A 368 15.99 1.61 4.60
CA GLU A 368 15.66 0.19 4.41
C GLU A 368 16.88 -0.71 4.67
N GLU A 369 18.04 -0.36 4.14
CA GLU A 369 19.28 -1.10 4.40
C GLU A 369 19.67 -1.06 5.88
N SER A 370 19.45 0.06 6.57
CA SER A 370 19.72 0.16 8.01
C SER A 370 18.77 -0.70 8.86
N LEU A 371 17.52 -0.87 8.42
CA LEU A 371 16.52 -1.69 9.11
C LEU A 371 16.85 -3.18 9.02
N TYR A 372 17.47 -3.64 7.93
CA TYR A 372 17.80 -5.05 7.73
C TYR A 372 19.18 -5.47 8.21
N ARG A 373 20.01 -4.54 8.69
CA ARG A 373 21.39 -4.81 9.08
C ARG A 373 21.58 -4.78 10.60
N ASP A 374 22.32 -5.74 11.11
CA ASP A 374 22.71 -5.80 12.52
C ASP A 374 23.74 -4.71 12.86
N PRO A 375 23.54 -3.92 13.94
CA PRO A 375 24.41 -2.80 14.25
C PRO A 375 25.84 -3.21 14.63
N VAL A 376 26.05 -4.41 15.18
CA VAL A 376 27.36 -4.87 15.68
C VAL A 376 28.19 -5.52 14.58
N THR A 377 27.59 -6.43 13.81
CA THR A 377 28.26 -7.29 12.84
C THR A 377 28.08 -6.83 11.40
N LYS A 378 27.11 -5.93 11.13
CA LYS A 378 26.70 -5.52 9.77
C LYS A 378 26.18 -6.66 8.88
N LEU A 379 25.96 -7.85 9.44
CA LEU A 379 25.22 -8.92 8.78
C LEU A 379 23.75 -8.56 8.68
N TYR A 380 23.00 -9.32 7.88
CA TYR A 380 21.55 -9.20 7.91
C TYR A 380 20.99 -9.64 9.27
N ASN A 381 19.96 -8.96 9.74
CA ASN A 381 19.34 -9.22 11.03
C ASN A 381 18.26 -10.33 10.96
N ASN A 382 17.59 -10.56 12.09
CA ASN A 382 16.54 -11.58 12.18
C ASN A 382 15.31 -11.28 11.31
N GLU A 383 14.96 -10.00 11.12
CA GLU A 383 13.81 -9.63 10.28
C GLU A 383 14.07 -10.00 8.82
N PHE A 384 15.27 -9.68 8.32
CA PHE A 384 15.69 -10.10 6.99
C PHE A 384 15.77 -11.63 6.87
N TYR A 385 16.28 -12.32 7.90
CA TYR A 385 16.32 -13.78 7.95
C TYR A 385 14.92 -14.40 7.72
N LEU A 386 13.90 -13.92 8.44
CA LEU A 386 12.53 -14.42 8.31
C LEU A 386 11.95 -14.15 6.92
N ALA A 387 12.13 -12.93 6.40
CA ALA A 387 11.65 -12.56 5.07
C ALA A 387 12.35 -13.39 3.96
N TYR A 388 13.66 -13.60 4.08
CA TYR A 388 14.43 -14.40 3.13
C TYR A 388 14.06 -15.89 3.19
N LEU A 389 13.84 -16.43 4.39
CA LEU A 389 13.38 -17.80 4.58
C LEU A 389 12.00 -18.02 3.94
N GLN A 390 11.06 -17.10 4.14
CA GLN A 390 9.73 -17.17 3.52
C GLN A 390 9.84 -17.22 1.99
N LYS A 391 10.71 -16.38 1.41
CA LYS A 391 10.98 -16.38 -0.04
C LYS A 391 11.59 -17.70 -0.52
N ALA A 392 12.55 -18.26 0.23
CA ALA A 392 13.20 -19.51 -0.12
C ALA A 392 12.22 -20.71 -0.09
N LEU A 393 11.30 -20.75 0.87
CA LEU A 393 10.27 -21.79 0.95
C LEU A 393 9.28 -21.71 -0.22
N TYR A 394 8.88 -20.52 -0.64
CA TYR A 394 8.04 -20.34 -1.83
C TYR A 394 8.72 -20.82 -3.12
N GLN A 395 10.04 -20.67 -3.22
CA GLN A 395 10.81 -21.18 -4.35
C GLN A 395 10.94 -22.71 -4.33
N LEU A 396 10.98 -23.30 -3.14
CA LEU A 396 11.06 -24.75 -2.94
C LEU A 396 9.80 -25.49 -3.42
N GLU A 397 8.62 -24.86 -3.36
CA GLU A 397 7.40 -25.41 -4.00
C GLU A 397 7.51 -25.48 -5.54
N LYS A 398 8.40 -24.69 -6.16
CA LYS A 398 8.51 -24.55 -7.62
C LYS A 398 9.73 -25.23 -8.23
N GLN A 399 10.73 -25.65 -7.44
CA GLN A 399 12.00 -26.22 -7.92
C GLN A 399 12.42 -27.46 -7.11
N GLU A 400 13.20 -28.36 -7.73
CA GLU A 400 13.77 -29.58 -7.12
C GLU A 400 15.03 -29.33 -6.25
N HIS A 401 15.28 -28.10 -5.77
CA HIS A 401 16.46 -27.81 -4.96
C HIS A 401 16.17 -27.84 -3.46
N GLY A 402 17.02 -28.52 -2.70
CA GLY A 402 16.89 -28.66 -1.24
C GLY A 402 17.32 -27.40 -0.48
N LEU A 403 16.61 -27.10 0.61
CA LEU A 403 16.91 -26.00 1.53
C LEU A 403 17.58 -26.53 2.80
N SER A 404 18.80 -26.07 3.07
CA SER A 404 19.54 -26.37 4.30
C SER A 404 19.68 -25.12 5.15
N ILE A 405 19.38 -25.25 6.45
CA ILE A 405 19.45 -24.14 7.42
C ILE A 405 20.33 -24.57 8.58
N LEU A 406 21.38 -23.79 8.84
CA LEU A 406 22.32 -24.02 9.92
C LEU A 406 22.22 -22.87 10.92
N VAL A 407 21.82 -23.16 12.15
CA VAL A 407 21.88 -22.19 13.25
C VAL A 407 23.06 -22.53 14.15
N LEU A 408 23.92 -21.56 14.41
CA LEU A 408 25.09 -21.71 15.26
C LEU A 408 25.07 -20.70 16.41
N GLY A 409 25.64 -21.09 17.54
CA GLY A 409 25.76 -20.26 18.72
C GLY A 409 27.13 -20.37 19.36
N ILE A 410 27.71 -19.22 19.72
CA ILE A 410 28.97 -19.16 20.48
C ILE A 410 28.72 -19.73 21.89
N ASP A 411 29.54 -20.70 22.33
CA ASP A 411 29.30 -21.42 23.59
C ASP A 411 29.76 -20.63 24.82
N ASN A 412 30.88 -19.92 24.72
CA ASN A 412 31.53 -19.21 25.83
C ASN A 412 31.35 -17.68 25.78
N LEU A 413 30.41 -17.16 24.98
CA LEU A 413 30.21 -15.70 24.82
C LEU A 413 29.87 -14.99 26.14
N ASP A 414 28.99 -15.59 26.96
CA ASP A 414 28.61 -15.01 28.25
C ASP A 414 29.81 -14.90 29.18
N ARG A 415 30.70 -15.90 29.16
CA ARG A 415 31.95 -15.87 29.93
C ARG A 415 32.91 -14.80 29.41
N ILE A 416 33.04 -14.65 28.09
CA ILE A 416 33.84 -13.57 27.50
C ILE A 416 33.32 -12.20 27.93
N ASN A 417 32.01 -12.00 27.92
CA ASN A 417 31.39 -10.75 28.36
C ASN A 417 31.64 -10.46 29.85
N LEU A 418 31.63 -11.49 30.69
CA LEU A 418 31.91 -11.38 32.12
C LEU A 418 33.38 -11.10 32.41
N ASP A 419 34.29 -11.79 31.73
CA ASP A 419 35.73 -11.73 31.98
C ASP A 419 36.38 -10.50 31.32
N PHE A 420 35.87 -10.03 30.17
CA PHE A 420 36.50 -9.00 29.33
C PHE A 420 35.59 -7.83 28.91
N GLN A 421 34.39 -7.73 29.47
CA GLN A 421 33.34 -6.73 29.13
C GLN A 421 32.61 -7.02 27.81
N SER A 422 31.45 -6.37 27.63
CA SER A 422 30.57 -6.58 26.47
C SER A 422 31.18 -6.15 25.12
N SER A 423 32.10 -5.19 25.13
CA SER A 423 32.81 -4.72 23.93
C SER A 423 33.66 -5.82 23.29
N GLU A 424 34.25 -6.72 24.09
CA GLU A 424 34.99 -7.87 23.59
C GLU A 424 34.08 -9.00 23.11
N GLY A 425 32.88 -9.16 23.69
CA GLY A 425 31.84 -9.99 23.10
C GLY A 425 31.41 -9.50 21.73
N ASP A 426 31.18 -8.19 21.57
CA ASP A 426 30.88 -7.56 20.28
C ASP A 426 32.01 -7.76 19.28
N ARG A 427 33.27 -7.67 19.72
CA ARG A 427 34.44 -7.95 18.89
C ARG A 427 34.48 -9.42 18.46
N THR A 428 34.21 -10.35 19.37
CA THR A 428 34.12 -11.80 19.08
C THR A 428 33.05 -12.07 18.02
N MET A 429 31.88 -11.44 18.14
CA MET A 429 30.81 -11.55 17.15
C MET A 429 31.20 -10.95 15.79
N ARG A 430 31.93 -9.83 15.75
CA ARG A 430 32.47 -9.25 14.50
C ARG A 430 33.48 -10.17 13.82
N ILE A 431 34.39 -10.78 14.57
CA ILE A 431 35.38 -11.72 14.03
C ILE A 431 34.68 -12.96 13.48
N LEU A 432 33.69 -13.50 14.20
CA LEU A 432 32.91 -14.62 13.73
C LEU A 432 32.11 -14.27 12.46
N ALA A 433 31.50 -13.09 12.41
CA ALA A 433 30.78 -12.62 11.23
C ALA A 433 31.70 -12.55 9.99
N ASP A 434 32.90 -11.97 10.14
CA ASP A 434 33.91 -11.91 9.08
C ASP A 434 34.36 -13.31 8.64
N LEU A 435 34.56 -14.23 9.59
CA LEU A 435 34.88 -15.63 9.28
C LEU A 435 33.79 -16.33 8.48
N LEU A 436 32.53 -16.18 8.89
CA LEU A 436 31.41 -16.81 8.19
C LEU A 436 31.32 -16.29 6.76
N VAL A 437 31.32 -14.96 6.57
CA VAL A 437 31.18 -14.34 5.24
C VAL A 437 32.32 -14.74 4.29
N ARG A 438 33.57 -14.83 4.77
CA ARG A 438 34.72 -15.19 3.92
C ARG A 438 34.78 -16.66 3.52
N ASN A 439 34.12 -17.54 4.29
CA ASN A 439 34.21 -18.99 4.12
C ASN A 439 32.90 -19.62 3.64
N VAL A 440 31.94 -18.79 3.22
CA VAL A 440 30.71 -19.23 2.56
C VAL A 440 30.68 -18.72 1.12
N GLU A 441 29.97 -19.44 0.24
CA GLU A 441 29.80 -19.06 -1.16
C GLU A 441 28.76 -17.93 -1.29
N ASP A 442 28.78 -17.20 -2.41
CA ASP A 442 27.90 -16.03 -2.64
C ASP A 442 26.39 -16.33 -2.54
N HIS A 443 25.98 -17.58 -2.70
CA HIS A 443 24.58 -18.01 -2.61
C HIS A 443 24.16 -18.45 -1.20
N VAL A 444 25.07 -18.40 -0.21
CA VAL A 444 24.78 -18.71 1.18
C VAL A 444 24.53 -17.42 1.94
N GLN A 445 23.31 -17.29 2.45
CA GLN A 445 22.93 -16.08 3.17
C GLN A 445 23.29 -16.20 4.66
N VAL A 446 24.21 -15.36 5.13
CA VAL A 446 24.61 -15.30 6.54
C VAL A 446 23.83 -14.19 7.25
N CYS A 447 23.14 -14.55 8.32
CA CYS A 447 22.36 -13.63 9.15
C CYS A 447 22.76 -13.75 10.62
N ARG A 448 22.62 -12.66 11.37
CA ARG A 448 22.67 -12.67 12.84
C ARG A 448 21.24 -12.64 13.37
N LEU A 449 20.88 -13.62 14.20
CA LEU A 449 19.54 -13.73 14.77
C LEU A 449 19.41 -12.86 16.02
N SER A 450 20.17 -13.20 17.06
CA SER A 450 20.19 -12.46 18.32
C SER A 450 21.42 -12.85 19.16
N GLY A 451 22.00 -11.90 19.89
CA GLY A 451 23.19 -12.16 20.71
C GLY A 451 24.29 -12.85 19.91
N GLY A 452 24.79 -13.99 20.42
CA GLY A 452 25.78 -14.84 19.75
C GLY A 452 25.21 -15.88 18.78
N LEU A 453 23.97 -15.75 18.32
CA LEU A 453 23.31 -16.67 17.38
C LEU A 453 23.40 -16.16 15.95
N PHE A 454 23.84 -17.06 15.06
CA PHE A 454 23.95 -16.81 13.62
C PHE A 454 23.21 -17.90 12.86
N SER A 455 22.74 -17.58 11.67
CA SER A 455 22.07 -18.49 10.76
C SER A 455 22.72 -18.44 9.38
N LEU A 456 22.86 -19.60 8.75
CA LEU A 456 23.27 -19.74 7.35
C LEU A 456 22.14 -20.45 6.61
N LEU A 457 21.61 -19.80 5.56
CA LEU A 457 20.66 -20.42 4.64
C LEU A 457 21.36 -20.80 3.33
N CYS A 458 21.20 -22.05 2.93
CA CYS A 458 21.76 -22.61 1.71
C CYS A 458 20.63 -23.24 0.88
N THR A 459 20.43 -22.79 -0.35
CA THR A 459 19.31 -23.22 -1.23
C THR A 459 19.69 -24.27 -2.28
N SER A 460 20.89 -24.85 -2.18
CA SER A 460 21.47 -25.71 -3.24
C SER A 460 22.18 -26.96 -2.72
N LEU A 461 22.20 -27.18 -1.40
CA LEU A 461 23.02 -28.22 -0.79
C LEU A 461 22.18 -29.41 -0.36
N SER A 462 22.68 -30.61 -0.67
CA SER A 462 22.20 -31.84 -0.06
C SER A 462 22.55 -31.91 1.43
N LYS A 463 21.79 -32.72 2.17
CA LYS A 463 22.00 -32.92 3.62
C LYS A 463 23.43 -33.32 3.99
N SER A 464 24.06 -34.22 3.23
CA SER A 464 25.44 -34.67 3.51
C SER A 464 26.46 -33.56 3.30
N GLN A 465 26.34 -32.78 2.22
CA GLN A 465 27.19 -31.63 1.93
C GLN A 465 27.03 -30.54 2.99
N ALA A 466 25.81 -30.29 3.45
CA ALA A 466 25.54 -29.33 4.51
C ALA A 466 26.20 -29.73 5.84
N ILE A 467 26.19 -31.02 6.18
CA ILE A 467 26.87 -31.57 7.37
C ILE A 467 28.38 -31.40 7.27
N GLU A 468 28.97 -31.74 6.13
CA GLU A 468 30.41 -31.61 5.90
C GLU A 468 30.86 -30.16 6.02
N ARG A 469 30.15 -29.23 5.36
CA ARG A 469 30.44 -27.79 5.45
C ARG A 469 30.30 -27.24 6.86
N ALA A 470 29.25 -27.64 7.58
CA ALA A 470 29.06 -27.22 8.97
C ALA A 470 30.20 -27.67 9.87
N ASN A 471 30.69 -28.92 9.72
CA ASN A 471 31.85 -29.40 10.49
C ASN A 471 33.15 -28.67 10.09
N SER A 472 33.36 -28.41 8.81
CA SER A 472 34.53 -27.64 8.34
C SER A 472 34.54 -26.22 8.91
N LEU A 473 33.41 -25.51 8.88
CA LEU A 473 33.25 -24.19 9.50
C LEU A 473 33.50 -24.25 11.01
N ARG A 474 32.94 -25.25 11.70
CA ARG A 474 33.14 -25.42 13.14
C ARG A 474 34.60 -25.59 13.52
N ASN A 475 35.33 -26.44 12.77
CA ASN A 475 36.75 -26.68 13.02
C ASN A 475 37.60 -25.43 12.72
N LEU A 476 37.28 -24.72 11.64
CA LEU A 476 37.91 -23.44 11.28
C LEU A 476 37.76 -22.42 12.41
N ILE A 477 36.53 -22.25 12.92
CA ILE A 477 36.23 -21.32 14.03
C ILE A 477 37.01 -21.70 15.28
N ALA A 478 37.12 -22.99 15.61
CA ALA A 478 37.86 -23.47 16.77
C ALA A 478 39.38 -23.26 16.66
N SER A 479 39.92 -23.20 15.44
CA SER A 479 41.35 -22.97 15.16
C SER A 479 41.74 -21.50 14.99
N GLU A 480 40.79 -20.57 15.07
CA GLU A 480 41.05 -19.15 14.84
C GLU A 480 41.76 -18.50 16.04
N GLU A 481 42.88 -17.82 15.75
CA GLU A 481 43.73 -17.17 16.76
C GLU A 481 43.33 -15.71 17.03
N ARG A 482 42.51 -15.09 16.16
CA ARG A 482 42.04 -13.70 16.36
C ARG A 482 41.16 -13.50 17.59
N PHE A 483 40.61 -14.56 18.17
CA PHE A 483 39.78 -14.47 19.37
C PHE A 483 40.65 -14.26 20.62
N ILE A 484 40.18 -13.41 21.55
CA ILE A 484 40.88 -13.15 22.82
C ILE A 484 41.06 -14.42 23.67
N VAL A 485 40.07 -15.32 23.59
CA VAL A 485 40.12 -16.68 24.10
C VAL A 485 39.55 -17.62 23.03
N PRO A 486 40.05 -18.86 22.89
CA PRO A 486 39.49 -19.82 21.95
C PRO A 486 37.99 -19.99 22.17
N ILE A 487 37.21 -19.97 21.08
CA ILE A 487 35.76 -20.18 21.12
C ILE A 487 35.40 -21.51 20.48
N THR A 488 34.31 -22.09 20.97
CA THR A 488 33.61 -23.19 20.29
C THR A 488 32.22 -22.72 19.89
N VAL A 489 31.69 -23.33 18.83
CA VAL A 489 30.33 -23.08 18.38
C VAL A 489 29.54 -24.38 18.37
N SER A 490 28.40 -24.36 19.03
CA SER A 490 27.38 -25.40 18.90
C SER A 490 26.53 -25.11 17.66
N MET A 491 26.09 -26.15 16.97
CA MET A 491 25.35 -26.02 15.71
C MET A 491 24.14 -26.96 15.64
N GLY A 492 23.02 -26.44 15.15
CA GLY A 492 21.83 -27.20 14.77
C GLY A 492 21.55 -27.05 13.28
N LEU A 493 21.52 -28.16 12.56
CA LEU A 493 21.22 -28.19 11.13
C LEU A 493 19.77 -28.66 10.91
N PHE A 494 19.08 -28.11 9.92
CA PHE A 494 17.80 -28.58 9.38
C PHE A 494 17.91 -28.69 7.86
N HIS A 495 17.27 -29.70 7.28
CA HIS A 495 17.20 -29.91 5.83
C HIS A 495 15.73 -30.03 5.39
N SER A 496 15.40 -29.54 4.19
CA SER A 496 14.03 -29.51 3.65
C SER A 496 13.34 -30.88 3.60
N ASP A 497 14.10 -31.97 3.44
CA ASP A 497 13.57 -33.35 3.48
C ASP A 497 12.91 -33.73 4.82
N GLU A 498 13.10 -32.91 5.86
CA GLU A 498 12.48 -33.09 7.16
C GLU A 498 11.11 -32.38 7.28
N ILE A 499 10.67 -31.67 6.24
CA ILE A 499 9.36 -31.01 6.20
C ILE A 499 8.28 -32.08 5.90
N PRO A 500 7.29 -32.27 6.78
CA PRO A 500 6.17 -33.17 6.53
C PRO A 500 5.34 -32.72 5.32
N LEU A 501 4.87 -33.67 4.51
CA LEU A 501 3.99 -33.43 3.35
C LEU A 501 2.77 -32.55 3.69
N GLU A 502 2.23 -32.67 4.90
CA GLU A 502 1.08 -31.91 5.39
C GLU A 502 1.33 -30.40 5.51
N LEU A 503 2.60 -29.98 5.66
CA LEU A 503 2.99 -28.58 5.87
C LEU A 503 3.43 -27.87 4.59
N HIS A 504 3.48 -28.53 3.43
CA HIS A 504 4.02 -27.92 2.20
C HIS A 504 3.27 -26.65 1.76
N HIS A 505 1.99 -26.50 2.13
CA HIS A 505 1.19 -25.30 1.82
C HIS A 505 0.97 -24.36 3.01
N ASP A 506 1.60 -24.65 4.16
CA ASP A 506 1.56 -23.80 5.37
C ASP A 506 2.94 -23.18 5.61
N THR A 507 3.17 -22.01 5.02
CA THR A 507 4.46 -21.31 5.13
C THR A 507 4.78 -20.93 6.57
N GLU A 508 3.80 -20.51 7.37
CA GLU A 508 4.03 -20.17 8.78
C GLU A 508 4.40 -21.42 9.60
N GLY A 509 3.69 -22.54 9.37
CA GLY A 509 3.99 -23.83 9.99
C GLY A 509 5.39 -24.34 9.64
N MET A 510 5.81 -24.22 8.38
CA MET A 510 7.16 -24.58 7.94
C MET A 510 8.24 -23.74 8.64
N ILE A 511 8.08 -22.42 8.67
CA ILE A 511 9.02 -21.50 9.35
C ILE A 511 9.11 -21.86 10.85
N SER A 512 7.98 -22.14 11.49
CA SER A 512 7.93 -22.55 12.90
C SER A 512 8.69 -23.85 13.15
N LEU A 513 8.43 -24.89 12.35
CA LEU A 513 9.11 -26.18 12.44
C LEU A 513 10.64 -26.04 12.29
N ILE A 514 11.08 -25.29 11.28
CA ILE A 514 12.48 -25.02 11.00
C ILE A 514 13.17 -24.38 12.21
N ASN A 515 12.60 -23.29 12.71
CA ASN A 515 13.18 -22.54 13.82
C ASN A 515 13.19 -23.37 15.11
N GLN A 516 12.10 -24.09 15.41
CA GLN A 516 12.03 -24.96 16.58
C GLN A 516 13.06 -26.09 16.51
N THR A 517 13.20 -26.74 15.36
CA THR A 517 14.11 -27.87 15.18
C THR A 517 15.57 -27.45 15.25
N THR A 518 15.95 -26.38 14.56
CA THR A 518 17.32 -25.85 14.58
C THR A 518 17.72 -25.38 15.98
N LEU A 519 16.86 -24.63 16.69
CA LEU A 519 17.11 -24.19 18.06
C LEU A 519 17.10 -25.34 19.08
N PHE A 520 16.27 -26.36 18.89
CA PHE A 520 16.29 -27.57 19.71
C PHE A 520 17.61 -28.33 19.55
N ARG A 521 18.07 -28.52 18.31
CA ARG A 521 19.36 -29.17 18.00
C ARG A 521 20.53 -28.38 18.56
N LEU A 522 20.50 -27.05 18.46
CA LEU A 522 21.50 -26.20 19.09
C LEU A 522 21.56 -26.39 20.62
N ARG A 523 20.40 -26.47 21.28
CA ARG A 523 20.32 -26.73 22.73
C ARG A 523 20.87 -28.10 23.10
N LEU A 524 20.59 -29.13 22.31
CA LEU A 524 21.15 -30.46 22.50
C LEU A 524 22.68 -30.46 22.34
N ALA A 525 23.22 -29.73 21.36
CA ALA A 525 24.66 -29.63 21.13
C ALA A 525 25.39 -28.99 22.32
N ARG A 526 24.80 -27.93 22.90
CA ARG A 526 25.30 -27.31 24.14
C ARG A 526 25.27 -28.26 25.33
N LYS A 527 24.21 -29.06 25.47
CA LYS A 527 24.10 -30.08 26.55
C LYS A 527 25.11 -31.21 26.44
N GLN A 528 25.63 -31.50 25.23
CA GLN A 528 26.66 -32.52 24.99
C GLN A 528 28.09 -32.02 25.25
N GLY A 529 28.26 -30.81 25.80
CA GLY A 529 29.58 -30.25 26.15
C GLY A 529 30.01 -29.08 25.26
N GLY A 530 29.17 -28.64 24.31
CA GLY A 530 29.50 -27.54 23.39
C GLY A 530 30.43 -27.99 22.25
N GLY A 531 30.54 -27.17 21.20
CA GLY A 531 31.41 -27.46 20.06
C GLY A 531 30.97 -28.64 19.19
N VAL A 532 29.69 -29.00 19.20
CA VAL A 532 29.14 -30.14 18.45
C VAL A 532 28.11 -29.68 17.42
N LEU A 533 27.99 -30.43 16.32
CA LEU A 533 26.94 -30.29 15.31
C LEU A 533 25.90 -31.40 15.52
N ILE A 534 24.62 -31.04 15.54
CA ILE A 534 23.51 -31.99 15.52
C ILE A 534 22.71 -31.83 14.23
N SER A 535 22.69 -32.89 13.42
CA SER A 535 22.09 -32.93 12.06
C SER A 535 20.97 -33.95 11.89
N SER A 536 20.81 -34.87 12.84
CA SER A 536 19.71 -35.84 12.87
C SER A 536 19.40 -36.20 14.31
N SER A 537 18.12 -36.24 14.65
CA SER A 537 17.64 -36.66 15.97
C SER A 537 17.15 -38.12 15.94
N GLU A 538 17.93 -39.04 15.34
CA GLU A 538 17.70 -40.48 15.46
C GLU A 538 18.11 -40.95 16.87
N SER A 539 17.25 -40.64 17.82
CA SER A 539 17.21 -41.22 19.15
C SER A 539 15.75 -41.15 19.54
N LYS A 540 15.04 -42.29 19.41
CA LYS A 540 13.69 -42.57 19.92
C LYS A 540 12.76 -41.35 19.97
N ILE A 541 11.77 -41.34 19.07
CA ILE A 541 10.46 -40.78 19.38
C ILE A 541 10.00 -41.46 20.67
N GLY A 542 10.29 -40.78 21.76
CA GLY A 542 10.31 -41.28 23.11
C GLY A 542 10.22 -40.05 23.99
N SER A 543 9.04 -39.42 23.91
CA SER A 543 8.40 -38.69 25.00
C SER A 543 9.34 -38.32 26.16
N ARG A 544 9.94 -37.13 26.06
CA ARG A 544 10.28 -36.26 27.20
C ARG A 544 10.02 -34.82 26.75
N SER A 545 8.73 -34.51 26.63
CA SER A 545 7.94 -33.64 27.51
C SER A 545 8.14 -32.16 27.16
N ALA A 546 7.18 -31.62 26.43
CA ALA A 546 6.98 -30.17 26.30
C ALA A 546 7.08 -29.52 27.68
N PHE A 547 7.78 -28.39 27.77
CA PHE A 547 7.98 -27.64 29.01
C PHE A 547 6.60 -27.36 29.63
N THR A 548 6.35 -27.97 30.79
CA THR A 548 5.02 -28.08 31.38
C THR A 548 4.83 -27.00 32.44
N ILE A 549 3.80 -26.19 32.25
CA ILE A 549 3.41 -25.11 33.14
C ILE A 549 2.11 -25.50 33.85
N VAL A 550 2.09 -25.44 35.18
CA VAL A 550 0.84 -25.48 35.93
C VAL A 550 0.33 -24.06 36.16
N LEU A 551 -0.83 -23.75 35.58
CA LEU A 551 -1.54 -22.49 35.72
C LEU A 551 -2.66 -22.63 36.75
N VAL A 552 -2.50 -22.01 37.92
CA VAL A 552 -3.49 -22.03 39.01
C VAL A 552 -4.23 -20.71 39.03
N ASP A 553 -5.50 -20.70 38.63
CA ASP A 553 -6.30 -19.47 38.53
C ASP A 553 -7.80 -19.75 38.68
N ASN A 554 -8.56 -18.71 39.00
CA ASN A 554 -10.02 -18.81 39.02
C ASN A 554 -10.55 -19.07 37.60
N PRO A 555 -11.59 -19.90 37.43
CA PRO A 555 -12.23 -20.09 36.13
C PRO A 555 -12.74 -18.77 35.55
N GLY A 556 -12.43 -18.50 34.28
CA GLY A 556 -12.86 -17.29 33.59
C GLY A 556 -12.03 -16.99 32.33
N PHE A 557 -12.44 -15.93 31.61
CA PHE A 557 -11.84 -15.51 30.35
C PHE A 557 -10.32 -15.25 30.45
N ASP A 558 -9.87 -14.55 31.49
CA ASP A 558 -8.44 -14.20 31.67
C ASP A 558 -7.54 -15.44 31.76
N ARG A 559 -8.00 -16.51 32.42
CA ARG A 559 -7.27 -17.77 32.55
C ARG A 559 -7.16 -18.50 31.21
N ASP A 560 -8.25 -18.53 30.45
CA ASP A 560 -8.31 -19.22 29.17
C ASP A 560 -7.48 -18.48 28.12
N LEU A 561 -7.48 -17.14 28.14
CA LEU A 561 -6.60 -16.29 27.34
C LEU A 561 -5.12 -16.52 27.68
N LEU A 562 -4.77 -16.56 28.98
CA LEU A 562 -3.40 -16.86 29.43
C LEU A 562 -2.95 -18.25 28.98
N LYS A 563 -3.83 -19.26 29.09
CA LYS A 563 -3.54 -20.61 28.59
C LYS A 563 -3.27 -20.59 27.09
N GLN A 564 -4.16 -20.00 26.29
CA GLN A 564 -3.99 -19.93 24.83
C GLN A 564 -2.70 -19.21 24.44
N ALA A 565 -2.38 -18.10 25.11
CA ALA A 565 -1.15 -17.36 24.86
C ALA A 565 0.10 -18.21 25.16
N LEU A 566 0.11 -18.97 26.26
CA LEU A 566 1.22 -19.85 26.62
C LEU A 566 1.32 -21.09 25.72
N GLU A 567 0.19 -21.67 25.32
CA GLU A 567 0.14 -22.80 24.38
C GLU A 567 0.61 -22.38 22.97
N LYS A 568 0.28 -21.16 22.53
CA LYS A 568 0.79 -20.58 21.27
C LYS A 568 2.31 -20.43 21.27
N GLU A 569 2.91 -20.20 22.44
CA GLU A 569 4.37 -20.16 22.63
C GLU A 569 5.00 -21.56 22.77
N GLY A 570 4.21 -22.64 22.63
CA GLY A 570 4.70 -24.03 22.61
C GLY A 570 4.82 -24.70 23.98
N TYR A 571 4.27 -24.11 25.05
CA TYR A 571 4.26 -24.70 26.37
C TYR A 571 3.08 -25.67 26.57
N ARG A 572 3.29 -26.74 27.35
CA ARG A 572 2.17 -27.60 27.79
C ARG A 572 1.56 -27.01 29.05
N VAL A 573 0.35 -26.49 28.97
CA VAL A 573 -0.31 -25.83 30.10
C VAL A 573 -1.33 -26.76 30.75
N GLN A 574 -1.17 -27.01 32.05
CA GLN A 574 -2.16 -27.71 32.88
C GLN A 574 -2.86 -26.71 33.80
N ILE A 575 -4.18 -26.61 33.70
CA ILE A 575 -4.95 -25.67 34.51
C ILE A 575 -5.37 -26.33 35.83
N CYS A 576 -5.35 -25.57 36.91
CA CYS A 576 -6.00 -25.92 38.17
C CYS A 576 -6.91 -24.78 38.62
N SER A 577 -8.13 -25.11 39.05
CA SER A 577 -9.12 -24.09 39.45
C SER A 577 -9.11 -23.80 40.96
N ASN A 578 -8.27 -24.52 41.72
CA ASN A 578 -8.10 -24.35 43.16
C ASN A 578 -6.73 -24.87 43.62
N GLY A 579 -6.22 -24.40 44.76
CA GLY A 579 -4.87 -24.77 45.18
C GLY A 579 -4.71 -26.20 45.70
N LEU A 580 -5.79 -26.89 46.13
CA LEU A 580 -5.71 -28.31 46.51
C LEU A 580 -5.54 -29.22 45.29
N GLU A 581 -6.25 -28.91 44.21
CA GLU A 581 -6.08 -29.55 42.89
C GLU A 581 -4.66 -29.33 42.37
N ALA A 582 -4.17 -28.09 42.44
CA ALA A 582 -2.79 -27.76 42.06
C ALA A 582 -1.78 -28.57 42.89
N LYS A 583 -1.94 -28.62 44.21
CA LYS A 583 -1.07 -29.41 45.10
C LYS A 583 -1.05 -30.89 44.70
N ARG A 584 -2.21 -31.48 44.41
CA ARG A 584 -2.32 -32.87 43.98
C ARG A 584 -1.59 -33.09 42.65
N LEU A 585 -1.90 -32.27 41.65
CA LEU A 585 -1.30 -32.36 40.31
C LEU A 585 0.22 -32.19 40.35
N ILE A 586 0.73 -31.18 41.05
CA ILE A 586 2.17 -30.92 41.20
C ILE A 586 2.88 -32.07 41.93
N THR A 587 2.20 -32.76 42.84
CA THR A 587 2.76 -33.91 43.55
C THR A 587 2.78 -35.17 42.67
N GLU A 588 1.72 -35.41 41.89
CA GLU A 588 1.60 -36.57 41.00
C GLU A 588 2.48 -36.44 39.74
N SER A 589 2.59 -35.22 39.21
CA SER A 589 3.34 -34.89 37.98
C SER A 589 4.01 -33.52 38.14
N PRO A 590 5.26 -33.45 38.64
CA PRO A 590 5.98 -32.20 38.86
C PRO A 590 6.14 -31.38 37.56
N PRO A 591 5.68 -30.13 37.49
CA PRO A 591 5.87 -29.26 36.33
C PRO A 591 7.24 -28.58 36.34
N ASP A 592 7.58 -27.98 35.19
CA ASP A 592 8.79 -27.16 35.04
C ASP A 592 8.59 -25.73 35.58
N LEU A 593 7.35 -25.26 35.66
CA LEU A 593 6.98 -23.93 36.16
C LEU A 593 5.59 -23.93 36.79
N ILE A 594 5.41 -23.16 37.87
CA ILE A 594 4.11 -22.88 38.47
C ILE A 594 3.80 -21.39 38.32
N VAL A 595 2.65 -21.07 37.74
CA VAL A 595 2.10 -19.71 37.69
C VAL A 595 0.79 -19.73 38.47
N SER A 596 0.74 -19.04 39.62
CA SER A 596 -0.41 -19.10 40.53
C SER A 596 -0.98 -17.71 40.79
N GLU A 597 -2.29 -17.59 40.66
CA GLU A 597 -3.06 -16.52 41.28
C GLU A 597 -2.99 -16.65 42.81
N LEU A 598 -2.92 -15.52 43.51
CA LEU A 598 -2.83 -15.46 44.95
C LEU A 598 -4.13 -15.95 45.59
N LEU A 599 -5.27 -15.44 45.10
CA LEU A 599 -6.60 -15.68 45.64
C LEU A 599 -7.34 -16.73 44.81
N VAL A 600 -7.02 -18.00 45.05
CA VAL A 600 -7.73 -19.16 44.47
C VAL A 600 -8.43 -19.97 45.58
N PRO A 601 -9.55 -20.66 45.28
CA PRO A 601 -10.30 -21.44 46.24
C PRO A 601 -9.47 -22.52 46.95
N LYS A 602 -9.95 -22.91 48.14
CA LYS A 602 -9.45 -24.00 49.00
C LYS A 602 -8.03 -23.82 49.57
N LEU A 603 -7.07 -23.33 48.79
CA LEU A 603 -5.68 -23.14 49.22
C LEU A 603 -5.05 -21.99 48.44
N SER A 604 -4.67 -20.91 49.12
CA SER A 604 -4.06 -19.73 48.47
C SER A 604 -2.69 -20.02 47.85
N GLY A 605 -2.27 -19.23 46.87
CA GLY A 605 -0.97 -19.39 46.21
C GLY A 605 0.24 -19.34 47.17
N LEU A 606 0.19 -18.49 48.21
CA LEU A 606 1.25 -18.43 49.23
C LEU A 606 1.26 -19.68 50.11
N THR A 607 0.08 -20.21 50.47
CA THR A 607 -0.01 -21.45 51.25
C THR A 607 0.47 -22.65 50.43
N LEU A 608 0.13 -22.69 49.14
CA LEU A 608 0.64 -23.68 48.19
C LEU A 608 2.17 -23.62 48.11
N ARG A 609 2.77 -22.44 47.92
CA ARG A 609 4.24 -22.30 47.89
C ARG A 609 4.90 -22.79 49.18
N ARG A 610 4.35 -22.41 50.34
CA ARG A 610 4.87 -22.85 51.65
C ARG A 610 4.85 -24.37 51.79
N ASP A 611 3.78 -25.01 51.33
CA ASP A 611 3.66 -26.47 51.35
C ASP A 611 4.71 -27.13 50.44
N LEU A 612 4.89 -26.62 49.22
CA LEU A 612 5.89 -27.14 48.28
C LEU A 612 7.32 -27.01 48.80
N LEU A 613 7.63 -25.95 49.55
CA LEU A 613 8.95 -25.76 50.18
C LEU A 613 9.29 -26.82 51.24
N THR A 614 8.29 -27.50 51.82
CA THR A 614 8.55 -28.60 52.75
C THR A 614 9.13 -29.85 52.08
N ARG A 615 9.16 -29.88 50.73
CA ARG A 615 9.61 -31.01 49.91
C ARG A 615 10.79 -30.59 49.02
N PRO A 616 12.00 -31.16 49.21
CA PRO A 616 13.21 -30.71 48.51
C PRO A 616 13.13 -30.72 46.98
N SER A 617 12.40 -31.67 46.37
CA SER A 617 12.24 -31.76 44.91
C SER A 617 11.24 -30.74 44.36
N LEU A 618 10.18 -30.42 45.09
CA LEU A 618 9.12 -29.50 44.64
C LEU A 618 9.43 -28.03 44.97
N GLY A 619 10.19 -27.76 46.03
CA GLY A 619 10.59 -26.40 46.40
C GLY A 619 11.50 -25.71 45.38
N ARG A 620 12.21 -26.48 44.55
CA ARG A 620 13.08 -25.99 43.47
C ARG A 620 12.33 -25.52 42.24
N ILE A 621 11.07 -25.93 42.07
CA ILE A 621 10.26 -25.54 40.93
C ILE A 621 10.06 -24.02 40.96
N PRO A 622 10.39 -23.29 39.87
CA PRO A 622 10.11 -21.87 39.74
C PRO A 622 8.63 -21.55 40.00
N PHE A 623 8.38 -20.50 40.78
CA PHE A 623 7.03 -20.12 41.20
C PHE A 623 6.80 -18.63 40.91
N LEU A 624 5.88 -18.35 39.99
CA LEU A 624 5.41 -17.00 39.66
C LEU A 624 4.07 -16.77 40.35
N LEU A 625 3.92 -15.60 40.97
CA LEU A 625 2.67 -15.21 41.62
C LEU A 625 2.01 -14.07 40.85
N MET A 626 0.68 -14.07 40.78
CA MET A 626 -0.12 -12.98 40.23
C MET A 626 -1.30 -12.65 41.14
N SER A 627 -1.75 -11.39 41.12
CA SER A 627 -2.91 -10.94 41.90
C SER A 627 -3.47 -9.62 41.40
N VAL A 628 -4.80 -9.45 41.46
CA VAL A 628 -5.47 -8.12 41.36
C VAL A 628 -5.20 -7.23 42.57
N ASN A 629 -4.86 -7.81 43.72
CA ASN A 629 -4.66 -7.11 44.99
C ASN A 629 -3.22 -7.30 45.49
N LYS A 630 -2.26 -6.75 44.74
CA LYS A 630 -0.83 -6.76 45.10
C LYS A 630 -0.53 -5.62 46.07
N GLN A 631 -0.48 -5.93 47.37
CA GLN A 631 -0.17 -4.97 48.44
C GLN A 631 1.23 -5.20 49.01
N GLU A 632 1.86 -4.17 49.57
CA GLU A 632 3.19 -4.23 50.17
C GLU A 632 3.36 -5.40 51.16
N ARG A 633 2.40 -5.59 52.06
CA ARG A 633 2.38 -6.71 53.01
C ARG A 633 2.37 -8.09 52.33
N THR A 634 1.67 -8.23 51.19
CA THR A 634 1.63 -9.48 50.43
C THR A 634 2.89 -9.72 49.62
N VAL A 635 3.53 -8.64 49.14
CA VAL A 635 4.84 -8.71 48.47
C VAL A 635 5.92 -9.18 49.44
N GLY A 636 5.97 -8.63 50.65
CA GLY A 636 6.92 -9.08 51.69
C GLY A 636 6.78 -10.56 52.01
N ARG A 637 5.54 -11.05 52.20
CA ARG A 637 5.26 -12.48 52.43
C ARG A 637 5.62 -13.38 51.26
N ALA A 638 5.47 -12.91 50.02
CA ALA A 638 5.87 -13.67 48.83
C ALA A 638 7.41 -13.80 48.76
N TYR A 639 8.12 -12.70 49.05
CA TYR A 639 9.58 -12.65 49.10
C TYR A 639 10.16 -13.61 50.14
N GLU A 640 9.59 -13.65 51.35
CA GLU A 640 9.97 -14.60 52.42
C GLU A 640 9.84 -16.08 51.99
N LEU A 641 8.95 -16.38 51.03
CA LEU A 641 8.76 -17.73 50.47
C LEU A 641 9.60 -17.98 49.20
N GLY A 642 10.55 -17.10 48.90
CA GLY A 642 11.44 -17.21 47.73
C GLY A 642 10.76 -16.93 46.39
N ILE A 643 9.58 -16.30 46.38
CA ILE A 643 8.90 -15.89 45.15
C ILE A 643 9.53 -14.58 44.68
N ARG A 644 10.32 -14.66 43.60
CA ARG A 644 11.05 -13.49 43.05
C ARG A 644 10.22 -12.62 42.12
N HIS A 645 9.15 -13.17 41.54
CA HIS A 645 8.33 -12.49 40.56
C HIS A 645 6.86 -12.53 41.00
N PHE A 646 6.32 -11.36 41.31
CA PHE A 646 4.93 -11.16 41.69
C PHE A 646 4.31 -10.09 40.80
N PHE A 647 3.42 -10.50 39.91
CA PHE A 647 2.74 -9.63 38.96
C PHE A 647 1.43 -9.04 39.51
N SER A 648 1.13 -7.81 39.14
CA SER A 648 -0.18 -7.19 39.37
C SER A 648 -1.07 -7.46 38.15
N ARG A 649 -2.35 -7.74 38.35
CA ARG A 649 -3.36 -7.73 37.28
C ARG A 649 -3.91 -6.31 37.09
N PRO A 650 -4.21 -5.86 35.85
CA PRO A 650 -4.08 -6.58 34.58
C PRO A 650 -2.62 -6.86 34.19
N LEU A 651 -2.38 -8.04 33.62
CA LEU A 651 -1.04 -8.56 33.32
C LEU A 651 -0.57 -8.09 31.93
N PRO A 652 0.59 -7.42 31.81
CA PRO A 652 1.22 -7.25 30.50
C PRO A 652 1.73 -8.60 30.00
N LEU A 653 0.99 -9.22 29.07
CA LEU A 653 1.25 -10.59 28.57
C LEU A 653 2.68 -10.76 28.03
N TYR A 654 3.21 -9.72 27.35
CA TYR A 654 4.56 -9.76 26.80
C TYR A 654 5.64 -9.87 27.90
N GLU A 655 5.46 -9.24 29.07
CA GLU A 655 6.41 -9.34 30.20
C GLU A 655 6.38 -10.72 30.82
N LEU A 656 5.17 -11.26 31.03
CA LEU A 656 5.01 -12.60 31.58
C LEU A 656 5.61 -13.65 30.65
N ILE A 657 5.29 -13.60 29.35
CA ILE A 657 5.84 -14.52 28.35
C ILE A 657 7.36 -14.37 28.23
N GLY A 658 7.88 -13.13 28.19
CA GLY A 658 9.32 -12.89 28.14
C GLY A 658 10.07 -13.48 29.35
N LEU A 659 9.49 -13.36 30.55
CA LEU A 659 10.06 -13.98 31.75
C LEU A 659 9.99 -15.51 31.69
N ILE A 660 8.88 -16.08 31.24
CA ILE A 660 8.72 -17.54 31.11
C ILE A 660 9.69 -18.09 30.07
N LYS A 661 9.90 -17.41 28.94
CA LYS A 661 10.94 -17.73 27.96
C LYS A 661 12.30 -17.80 28.62
N LEU A 662 12.67 -16.76 29.37
CA LEU A 662 13.94 -16.70 30.09
C LEU A 662 14.11 -17.84 31.12
N ILE A 663 13.05 -18.22 31.83
CA ILE A 663 13.06 -19.37 32.76
C ILE A 663 13.19 -20.69 31.99
N SER A 664 12.47 -20.84 30.88
CA SER A 664 12.49 -22.05 30.06
C SER A 664 13.82 -22.27 29.33
N GLU A 665 14.52 -21.19 28.99
CA GLU A 665 15.82 -21.20 28.32
C GLU A 665 16.97 -21.44 29.31
N LYS A 666 16.87 -20.91 30.54
CA LYS A 666 17.94 -20.98 31.54
C LYS A 666 18.07 -22.31 32.26
N GLY A 667 17.09 -23.22 32.18
CA GLY A 667 17.13 -24.57 32.75
C GLY A 667 17.74 -24.60 34.16
N VAL A 668 16.93 -24.28 35.17
CA VAL A 668 17.35 -24.17 36.59
C VAL A 668 18.16 -25.37 37.07
#